data_AF-A0AA90B8F9-F1
#
_entry.id   AF-A0AA90B8F9-F1
#
_cell.length_a   1.000
_cell.length_b   1.000
_cell.length_c   1.000
_cell.angle_alpha   90.00
_cell.angle_beta   90.00
_cell.angle_gamma   90.00
#
_symmetry.space_group_name_H-M   'P 1'
#
loop_
_entity.id
_entity.type
_entity.pdbx_description
1 polymer ?
#
loop_
_entity_poly.entity_id
_entity_poly.type
_entity_poly.pdbx_seq_one_letter_code
_entity_poly.pdbx_strand_id
1 'polypeptide(L)'
;MNASEDGLLEPQTEIPSQFGHVQELPDSKSKPLDDRFSEWNLRFLHSFFSEASKGEEVFLRVDKEFLDQIGQDIGGDAGFLDAVRTGHIWANPGGSLAQRIRDLVEQRKGDANNRNYMDPGALDPTYLGLHAPAYLPYLAALIRNDAENPNSYYGGLQADLKLHHTFGPNEMDRVESAWADLQKWTERNAGRFGSFKLRRLGGYHRIGVPRSQSILKPQDIENLAQAFVQAQIRPGQELSEASLSRILDEARATKRIFTAGFQKALDIPDFEQPILAAISTAYSDWDGTLTDKNSSSHYSPTDLKDLKRVGVGISLVVVQDDPLEISPRWRLPALKDTGKFVLSHNELKWNGCFSGTEGTNCTSSAKQDAEFWRIAEQASENALQFNVQYLGIEESEPTTLQLLLRRHLLWVLVPAFDSVTGNLELREGDLPGSGQAFLLAPPHSFASLKSYLERVKPDHKLISAAGIPDNWLFVNLVACDSLTLEQRLLPDGEECAHPKPRSIRFVGGRSIRRGYSRMYLPYDLPMIELDAPEGTRITCSQDIIIHETFLPTYANTGEQAQLIPLRRFEIRLPSARSASYVLHATAKNGTQLGQAKLRVAGLGGDFVDMGRPFSLDNLGIPMTSDEGLSGVFLPVIEQSAFKVVGFDLKPVELGAIVKHDAVIIDVRKKFLDSLAQSGSFDYGVARNQLQRLIRTSDAFGDPALILLDLCRRGHLEISRTHKGHIARIHSVKPTFYSLPSTSHGPQIWGVAGTLRISHWENIARAEKAWSTHSLITNAVEFESWRLLIINEFEAKKTLDQIGFQLTQTPCISIANWAGSLKAFTNVTLHNTMESIGSARDSAMRFHAGQGRFTANPCGNTSELWKVQDLDTGMDNLYVLADQGRYAFVRDSRWGVWLALDAFAKWVSIRTGLEDLHPIPITYERNNGTVWLPARLGLPSVLERALVLCAGYAPEVLTLQKQETNGPGNRISLSYTVDGPTVFFANRFYNDMAEGKWLAYRHVPEVVANLIATKLGAVLDIF
;
A
#
# COMPACT_ATOMS: atom_id res chain seq x y z
N MET A 1 11.13 22.45 49.34
CA MET A 1 11.90 22.48 50.60
C MET A 1 12.57 21.14 50.79
N ASN A 2 13.88 21.18 51.01
CA ASN A 2 14.82 20.21 51.59
C ASN A 2 14.95 18.79 51.02
N ALA A 3 16.19 18.54 50.56
CA ALA A 3 16.81 17.28 50.24
C ALA A 3 17.20 16.48 51.50
N SER A 4 17.35 15.16 51.34
CA SER A 4 18.33 14.36 52.07
C SER A 4 18.77 13.17 51.22
N GLU A 5 20.08 13.01 51.15
CA GLU A 5 20.85 11.99 50.44
C GLU A 5 20.87 10.62 51.13
N ASP A 6 21.36 9.66 50.34
CA ASP A 6 22.13 8.45 50.68
C ASP A 6 21.43 7.14 51.05
N GLY A 7 21.46 6.25 50.05
CA GLY A 7 21.39 4.80 50.15
C GLY A 7 22.16 4.16 48.99
N LEU A 8 23.50 4.16 49.11
CA LEU A 8 24.45 3.44 48.26
C LEU A 8 24.16 1.93 48.27
N LEU A 9 23.90 1.34 47.09
CA LEU A 9 24.09 -0.08 46.82
C LEU A 9 24.78 -0.26 45.46
N GLU A 10 25.74 -1.19 45.47
CA GLU A 10 26.78 -1.52 44.50
C GLU A 10 26.33 -1.80 43.04
N PRO A 11 27.28 -1.73 42.07
CA PRO A 11 26.98 -1.80 40.64
C PRO A 11 26.61 -3.23 40.23
N GLN A 12 25.32 -3.47 40.02
CA GLN A 12 24.88 -4.65 39.28
C GLN A 12 25.16 -4.44 37.79
N THR A 13 26.22 -5.08 37.31
CA THR A 13 26.43 -5.58 35.95
C THR A 13 25.33 -5.19 34.95
N GLU A 14 25.64 -4.17 34.13
CA GLU A 14 24.90 -3.87 32.92
C GLU A 14 24.83 -5.14 32.05
N ILE A 15 23.62 -5.69 31.92
CA ILE A 15 23.31 -6.60 30.82
C ILE A 15 23.40 -5.75 29.55
N PRO A 16 24.28 -6.08 28.59
CA PRO A 16 24.37 -5.32 27.35
C PRO A 16 23.02 -5.37 26.64
N SER A 17 22.48 -4.20 26.34
CA SER A 17 21.39 -4.01 25.39
C SER A 17 21.66 -4.82 24.12
N GLN A 18 20.79 -5.80 23.83
CA GLN A 18 20.86 -6.68 22.65
C GLN A 18 20.54 -5.95 21.32
N PHE A 19 20.46 -4.62 21.32
CA PHE A 19 20.20 -3.81 20.12
C PHE A 19 21.43 -3.05 19.60
N GLY A 20 22.63 -3.42 20.05
CA GLY A 20 23.90 -2.79 19.67
C GLY A 20 24.82 -3.63 18.79
N HIS A 21 24.31 -4.30 17.75
CA HIS A 21 25.16 -4.86 16.69
C HIS A 21 24.69 -4.36 15.32
N VAL A 22 24.97 -3.08 15.06
CA VAL A 22 25.07 -2.55 13.69
C VAL A 22 26.30 -3.21 13.08
N GLN A 23 26.08 -4.29 12.32
CA GLN A 23 27.06 -4.80 11.39
C GLN A 23 27.36 -3.70 10.37
N GLU A 24 28.65 -3.39 10.23
CA GLU A 24 29.21 -2.54 9.19
C GLU A 24 28.62 -2.95 7.83
N LEU A 25 27.73 -2.11 7.31
CA LEU A 25 27.37 -2.15 5.90
C LEU A 25 28.67 -1.96 5.10
N PRO A 26 29.02 -2.86 4.17
CA PRO A 26 30.05 -2.53 3.20
C PRO A 26 29.54 -1.30 2.43
N ASP A 27 30.28 -0.21 2.58
CA ASP A 27 30.16 1.10 1.95
C ASP A 27 29.63 0.99 0.49
N SER A 28 28.30 0.94 0.29
CA SER A 28 27.70 1.00 -1.05
C SER A 28 27.61 2.47 -1.48
N LYS A 29 28.78 3.07 -1.69
CA LYS A 29 28.93 4.37 -2.35
C LYS A 29 28.91 4.15 -3.85
N SER A 30 27.74 4.02 -4.46
CA SER A 30 27.61 4.34 -5.88
C SER A 30 27.34 5.84 -6.00
N LYS A 31 28.38 6.62 -6.32
CA LYS A 31 28.16 7.94 -6.93
C LYS A 31 27.24 7.73 -8.14
N PRO A 32 26.25 8.61 -8.43
CA PRO A 32 25.61 8.60 -9.74
C PRO A 32 26.72 8.69 -10.79
N LEU A 33 26.72 7.73 -11.70
CA LEU A 33 27.75 7.65 -12.74
C LEU A 33 27.53 8.77 -13.75
N ASP A 34 28.61 9.38 -14.21
CA ASP A 34 28.56 10.28 -15.38
C ASP A 34 28.10 9.52 -16.66
N ASP A 35 28.03 8.19 -16.63
CA ASP A 35 27.61 7.31 -17.73
C ASP A 35 26.21 6.70 -17.51
N ARG A 36 25.18 7.32 -18.11
CA ARG A 36 23.78 6.83 -18.09
C ARG A 36 23.63 5.42 -18.64
N PHE A 37 24.48 4.99 -19.60
CA PHE A 37 24.39 3.66 -20.18
C PHE A 37 24.73 2.57 -19.15
N SER A 38 25.79 2.79 -18.37
CA SER A 38 26.21 1.90 -17.29
C SER A 38 25.17 1.82 -16.17
N GLU A 39 24.51 2.93 -15.86
CA GLU A 39 23.42 2.97 -14.87
C GLU A 39 22.21 2.14 -15.32
N TRP A 40 21.77 2.28 -16.58
CA TRP A 40 20.73 1.41 -17.15
C TRP A 40 21.12 -0.06 -17.10
N ASN A 41 22.39 -0.38 -17.42
CA ASN A 41 22.88 -1.76 -17.35
C ASN A 41 22.74 -2.35 -15.94
N LEU A 42 23.11 -1.57 -14.91
CA LEU A 42 22.97 -1.99 -13.52
C LEU A 42 21.51 -2.21 -13.12
N ARG A 43 20.58 -1.34 -13.56
CA ARG A 43 19.13 -1.51 -13.31
C ARG A 43 18.56 -2.77 -13.97
N PHE A 44 19.00 -3.13 -15.17
CA PHE A 44 18.64 -4.41 -15.79
C PHE A 44 19.21 -5.61 -15.04
N LEU A 45 20.45 -5.51 -14.55
CA LEU A 45 21.03 -6.54 -13.68
C LEU A 45 20.19 -6.71 -12.41
N HIS A 46 19.83 -5.63 -11.71
CA HIS A 46 18.98 -5.72 -10.52
C HIS A 46 17.57 -6.26 -10.79
N SER A 47 17.02 -5.94 -11.95
CA SER A 47 15.65 -6.33 -12.31
C SER A 47 15.54 -7.79 -12.71
N PHE A 48 16.48 -8.30 -13.48
CA PHE A 48 16.41 -9.64 -14.08
C PHE A 48 17.42 -10.63 -13.49
N PHE A 49 18.62 -10.15 -13.16
CA PHE A 49 19.76 -10.95 -12.71
C PHE A 49 20.16 -10.62 -11.28
N SER A 50 19.22 -10.79 -10.36
CA SER A 50 19.44 -10.64 -8.92
C SER A 50 19.62 -12.01 -8.24
N GLU A 51 20.15 -12.03 -7.02
CA GLU A 51 20.23 -13.28 -6.23
C GLU A 51 18.84 -13.85 -5.88
N ALA A 52 17.77 -13.05 -5.99
CA ALA A 52 16.40 -13.55 -5.86
C ALA A 52 15.96 -14.42 -7.05
N SER A 53 16.63 -14.31 -8.20
CA SER A 53 16.39 -15.14 -9.39
C SER A 53 17.13 -16.48 -9.36
N LYS A 54 17.84 -16.81 -8.28
CA LYS A 54 18.74 -17.97 -8.20
C LYS A 54 18.05 -19.28 -8.65
N GLY A 55 18.65 -19.94 -9.62
CA GLY A 55 18.21 -21.23 -10.16
C GLY A 55 16.95 -21.19 -11.04
N GLU A 56 16.40 -20.01 -11.35
CA GLU A 56 15.22 -19.85 -12.20
C GLU A 56 15.61 -19.50 -13.64
N GLU A 57 14.73 -19.77 -14.60
CA GLU A 57 14.89 -19.26 -15.96
C GLU A 57 14.47 -17.78 -16.01
N VAL A 58 15.38 -16.91 -16.47
CA VAL A 58 15.17 -15.46 -16.55
C VAL A 58 14.69 -15.08 -17.95
N PHE A 59 13.55 -14.37 -18.00
CA PHE A 59 13.03 -13.75 -19.22
C PHE A 59 13.08 -12.23 -19.09
N LEU A 60 13.71 -11.56 -20.05
CA LEU A 60 13.96 -10.12 -19.95
C LEU A 60 12.71 -9.25 -20.22
N ARG A 61 11.74 -9.68 -21.04
CA ARG A 61 10.39 -9.05 -21.15
C ARG A 61 10.38 -7.51 -21.08
N VAL A 62 11.25 -6.84 -21.83
CA VAL A 62 11.39 -5.38 -21.78
C VAL A 62 10.39 -4.74 -22.75
N ASP A 63 9.58 -3.80 -22.26
CA ASP A 63 8.71 -2.92 -23.04
C ASP A 63 8.81 -1.47 -22.53
N LYS A 64 8.07 -0.54 -23.15
CA LYS A 64 8.10 0.87 -22.77
C LYS A 64 7.69 1.08 -21.29
N GLU A 65 6.63 0.41 -20.84
CA GLU A 65 6.10 0.55 -19.49
C GLU A 65 7.14 0.10 -18.45
N PHE A 66 7.82 -1.03 -18.70
CA PHE A 66 8.89 -1.52 -17.83
C PHE A 66 10.07 -0.55 -17.74
N LEU A 67 10.47 0.09 -18.85
CA LEU A 67 11.58 1.05 -18.86
C LEU A 67 11.24 2.33 -18.11
N ASP A 68 10.05 2.89 -18.37
CA ASP A 68 9.52 4.02 -17.59
C ASP A 68 9.50 3.69 -16.10
N GLN A 69 9.24 2.42 -15.77
CA GLN A 69 9.19 1.94 -14.41
C GLN A 69 10.55 1.80 -13.73
N ILE A 70 11.57 1.25 -14.37
CA ILE A 70 12.86 1.03 -13.67
C ILE A 70 13.81 2.23 -13.73
N GLY A 71 13.51 3.26 -14.54
CA GLY A 71 14.45 4.37 -14.77
C GLY A 71 13.79 5.73 -14.96
N GLN A 72 12.65 5.98 -14.31
CA GLN A 72 11.95 7.27 -14.39
C GLN A 72 12.84 8.46 -14.00
N ASP A 73 13.63 8.31 -12.94
CA ASP A 73 14.58 9.30 -12.42
C ASP A 73 15.71 9.62 -13.41
N ILE A 74 16.00 8.70 -14.33
CA ILE A 74 16.97 8.86 -15.41
C ILE A 74 16.33 9.00 -16.81
N GLY A 75 15.04 9.33 -16.86
CA GLY A 75 14.33 9.73 -18.08
C GLY A 75 13.43 8.67 -18.73
N GLY A 76 13.21 7.51 -18.10
CA GLY A 76 12.30 6.45 -18.56
C GLY A 76 12.69 5.85 -19.92
N ASP A 77 11.72 5.39 -20.71
CA ASP A 77 11.93 4.86 -22.07
C ASP A 77 12.68 5.87 -22.97
N ALA A 78 12.36 7.15 -22.85
CA ALA A 78 13.03 8.20 -23.63
C ALA A 78 14.50 8.36 -23.24
N GLY A 79 14.79 8.41 -21.93
CA GLY A 79 16.15 8.47 -21.38
C GLY A 79 16.94 7.18 -21.65
N PHE A 80 16.27 6.02 -21.65
CA PHE A 80 16.85 4.75 -22.05
C PHE A 80 17.28 4.76 -23.52
N LEU A 81 16.39 5.16 -24.44
CA LEU A 81 16.74 5.27 -25.86
C LEU A 81 17.90 6.25 -26.08
N ASP A 82 17.94 7.36 -25.34
CA ASP A 82 19.05 8.31 -25.38
C ASP A 82 20.37 7.71 -24.89
N ALA A 83 20.34 6.96 -23.78
CA ALA A 83 21.49 6.24 -23.27
C ALA A 83 21.99 5.19 -24.27
N VAL A 84 21.09 4.42 -24.90
CA VAL A 84 21.45 3.41 -25.90
C VAL A 84 22.03 4.05 -27.17
N ARG A 85 21.50 5.20 -27.62
CA ARG A 85 22.04 5.95 -28.76
C ARG A 85 23.47 6.44 -28.49
N THR A 86 23.66 7.04 -27.33
CA THR A 86 24.97 7.52 -26.85
C THR A 86 25.94 6.36 -26.73
N GLY A 87 25.47 5.24 -26.18
CA GLY A 87 26.26 4.06 -25.89
C GLY A 87 27.18 4.28 -24.69
N HIS A 88 27.91 3.23 -24.33
CA HIS A 88 28.92 3.29 -23.28
C HIS A 88 29.97 4.38 -23.60
N ILE A 89 30.49 5.09 -22.58
CA ILE A 89 31.48 6.18 -22.70
C ILE A 89 32.73 5.92 -23.57
N TRP A 90 33.09 4.66 -23.85
CA TRP A 90 34.24 4.30 -24.71
C TRP A 90 33.83 3.56 -25.99
N ALA A 91 32.54 3.36 -26.21
CA ALA A 91 32.05 2.76 -27.45
C ALA A 91 32.35 3.72 -28.61
N ASN A 92 32.83 3.18 -29.73
CA ASN A 92 33.08 4.00 -30.91
C ASN A 92 31.76 4.65 -31.39
N PRO A 93 31.63 5.99 -31.33
CA PRO A 93 30.39 6.66 -31.71
C PRO A 93 30.03 6.42 -33.18
N GLY A 94 31.02 6.15 -34.04
CA GLY A 94 30.81 5.86 -35.46
C GLY A 94 30.53 4.39 -35.81
N GLY A 95 30.64 3.46 -34.85
CA GLY A 95 30.45 2.02 -35.09
C GLY A 95 28.96 1.63 -35.23
N SER A 96 28.67 0.54 -35.96
CA SER A 96 27.32 -0.03 -36.02
C SER A 96 26.88 -0.57 -34.65
N LEU A 97 25.57 -0.64 -34.41
CA LEU A 97 25.02 -1.20 -33.17
C LEU A 97 25.57 -2.61 -32.88
N ALA A 98 25.64 -3.48 -33.89
CA ALA A 98 26.18 -4.82 -33.72
C ALA A 98 27.68 -4.83 -33.40
N GLN A 99 28.45 -3.87 -33.93
CA GLN A 99 29.86 -3.71 -33.57
C GLN A 99 30.01 -3.32 -32.10
N ARG A 100 29.26 -2.32 -31.63
CA ARG A 100 29.30 -1.87 -30.23
C ARG A 100 28.97 -3.00 -29.25
N ILE A 101 27.98 -3.83 -29.58
CA ILE A 101 27.60 -4.99 -28.78
C ILE A 101 28.74 -6.02 -28.74
N ARG A 102 29.33 -6.35 -29.89
CA ARG A 102 30.46 -7.30 -29.96
C ARG A 102 31.67 -6.80 -29.19
N ASP A 103 31.98 -5.50 -29.29
CA ASP A 103 33.09 -4.90 -28.56
C ASP A 103 32.92 -5.10 -27.04
N LEU A 104 31.71 -4.88 -26.51
CA LEU A 104 31.42 -5.13 -25.09
C LEU A 104 31.50 -6.62 -24.70
N VAL A 105 31.08 -7.53 -25.58
CA VAL A 105 31.20 -8.98 -25.37
C VAL A 105 32.67 -9.40 -25.32
N GLU A 106 33.49 -8.94 -26.26
CA GLU A 106 34.91 -9.28 -26.32
C GLU A 106 35.70 -8.63 -25.19
N GLN A 107 35.38 -7.40 -24.80
CA GLN A 107 35.97 -6.74 -23.63
C GLN A 107 35.72 -7.54 -22.35
N ARG A 108 34.48 -8.00 -22.13
CA ARG A 108 34.11 -8.83 -20.97
C ARG A 108 34.84 -10.18 -20.96
N LYS A 109 35.11 -10.76 -22.13
CA LYS A 109 35.81 -12.05 -22.28
C LYS A 109 37.34 -11.93 -22.23
N GLY A 110 37.89 -10.73 -22.47
CA GLY A 110 39.33 -10.49 -22.47
C GLY A 110 39.97 -10.70 -21.10
N ASP A 111 41.30 -10.88 -21.07
CA ASP A 111 42.06 -11.08 -19.84
C ASP A 111 41.85 -9.94 -18.83
N ALA A 112 42.01 -10.25 -17.52
CA ALA A 112 41.85 -9.32 -16.39
C ALA A 112 42.69 -8.02 -16.48
N ASN A 113 43.64 -7.94 -17.41
CA ASN A 113 44.44 -6.75 -17.71
C ASN A 113 43.84 -5.83 -18.79
N ASN A 114 42.65 -6.12 -19.33
CA ASN A 114 41.98 -5.25 -20.28
C ASN A 114 41.41 -4.04 -19.54
N ARG A 115 42.23 -2.98 -19.41
CA ARG A 115 42.00 -1.76 -18.61
C ARG A 115 40.72 -0.96 -18.96
N ASN A 116 39.96 -1.41 -19.96
CA ASN A 116 38.84 -0.67 -20.54
C ASN A 116 37.46 -1.28 -20.27
N TYR A 117 37.38 -2.45 -19.61
CA TYR A 117 36.08 -3.01 -19.19
C TYR A 117 35.63 -2.39 -17.87
N MET A 118 34.48 -1.72 -17.85
CA MET A 118 33.84 -1.32 -16.59
C MET A 118 33.12 -2.53 -16.01
N ASP A 119 33.70 -3.15 -14.99
CA ASP A 119 32.98 -4.17 -14.23
C ASP A 119 31.78 -3.51 -13.52
N PRO A 120 30.53 -3.95 -13.77
CA PRO A 120 29.38 -3.47 -12.99
C PRO A 120 29.57 -3.66 -11.48
N GLY A 121 30.46 -4.58 -11.10
CA GLY A 121 30.98 -4.73 -9.75
C GLY A 121 31.55 -3.48 -9.08
N ALA A 122 32.10 -2.54 -9.86
CA ALA A 122 32.58 -1.25 -9.35
C ALA A 122 31.43 -0.33 -8.93
N LEU A 123 30.20 -0.62 -9.38
CA LEU A 123 29.00 0.15 -9.11
C LEU A 123 28.18 -0.51 -8.01
N ASP A 124 28.06 -1.83 -8.06
CA ASP A 124 27.43 -2.63 -7.03
C ASP A 124 28.32 -3.84 -6.67
N PRO A 125 28.79 -3.95 -5.42
CA PRO A 125 29.62 -5.05 -4.94
C PRO A 125 29.03 -6.46 -5.18
N THR A 126 27.72 -6.59 -5.39
CA THR A 126 27.04 -7.83 -5.74
C THR A 126 27.62 -8.48 -7.00
N TYR A 127 28.10 -7.67 -7.95
CA TYR A 127 28.65 -8.12 -9.23
C TYR A 127 30.18 -8.11 -9.28
N LEU A 128 30.85 -7.72 -8.19
CA LEU A 128 32.29 -7.48 -8.15
C LEU A 128 33.12 -8.72 -8.50
N GLY A 129 33.96 -8.57 -9.53
CA GLY A 129 34.83 -9.64 -10.02
C GLY A 129 34.09 -10.76 -10.75
N LEU A 130 32.79 -10.61 -11.01
CA LEU A 130 31.96 -11.62 -11.69
C LEU A 130 31.82 -11.35 -13.20
N HIS A 131 32.47 -10.29 -13.71
CA HIS A 131 32.42 -9.86 -15.10
C HIS A 131 30.97 -9.83 -15.64
N ALA A 132 30.07 -9.18 -14.89
CA ALA A 132 28.64 -9.11 -15.20
C ALA A 132 28.39 -8.35 -16.50
N PRO A 133 27.57 -8.84 -17.45
CA PRO A 133 27.38 -8.24 -18.76
C PRO A 133 27.13 -6.72 -18.73
N ALA A 134 27.89 -5.97 -19.53
CA ALA A 134 27.74 -4.52 -19.72
C ALA A 134 26.88 -4.15 -20.94
N TYR A 135 26.40 -5.14 -21.71
CA TYR A 135 25.66 -4.94 -22.96
C TYR A 135 24.13 -5.09 -22.82
N LEU A 136 23.61 -5.23 -21.60
CA LEU A 136 22.17 -5.46 -21.38
C LEU A 136 21.27 -4.35 -21.96
N PRO A 137 21.61 -3.05 -21.90
CA PRO A 137 20.79 -2.01 -22.52
C PRO A 137 20.57 -2.22 -24.02
N TYR A 138 21.58 -2.73 -24.74
CA TYR A 138 21.42 -3.03 -26.15
C TYR A 138 20.48 -4.22 -26.39
N LEU A 139 20.58 -5.28 -25.59
CA LEU A 139 19.68 -6.43 -25.69
C LEU A 139 18.24 -6.05 -25.33
N ALA A 140 18.07 -5.22 -24.30
CA ALA A 140 16.80 -4.66 -23.88
C ALA A 140 16.15 -3.83 -25.00
N ALA A 141 16.91 -3.01 -25.72
CA ALA A 141 16.41 -2.22 -26.85
C ALA A 141 15.87 -3.11 -27.99
N LEU A 142 16.51 -4.26 -28.24
CA LEU A 142 16.02 -5.24 -29.22
C LEU A 142 14.69 -5.86 -28.80
N ILE A 143 14.54 -6.23 -27.53
CA ILE A 143 13.30 -6.81 -27.00
C ILE A 143 12.18 -5.78 -27.01
N ARG A 144 12.44 -4.57 -26.49
CA ARG A 144 11.49 -3.45 -26.47
C ARG A 144 11.00 -3.11 -27.87
N ASN A 145 11.88 -3.13 -28.88
CA ASN A 145 11.48 -2.90 -30.25
C ASN A 145 10.51 -3.98 -30.79
N ASP A 146 10.63 -5.24 -30.37
CA ASP A 146 9.63 -6.25 -30.75
C ASP A 146 8.27 -5.97 -30.12
N ALA A 147 8.26 -5.54 -28.85
CA ALA A 147 7.04 -5.22 -28.12
C ALA A 147 6.30 -4.02 -28.73
N GLU A 148 7.01 -2.97 -29.11
CA GLU A 148 6.43 -1.72 -29.65
C GLU A 148 6.20 -1.77 -31.17
N ASN A 149 7.07 -2.45 -31.93
CA ASN A 149 7.05 -2.47 -33.39
C ASN A 149 6.94 -3.91 -33.98
N PRO A 150 5.94 -4.73 -33.60
CA PRO A 150 5.90 -6.16 -33.93
C PRO A 150 5.82 -6.45 -35.43
N ASN A 151 5.28 -5.52 -36.22
CA ASN A 151 5.09 -5.66 -37.67
C ASN A 151 6.18 -4.95 -38.51
N SER A 152 7.06 -4.16 -37.89
CA SER A 152 8.11 -3.39 -38.58
C SER A 152 9.39 -3.37 -37.74
N TYR A 153 9.90 -4.55 -37.41
CA TYR A 153 11.00 -4.68 -36.45
C TYR A 153 12.22 -3.82 -36.82
N TYR A 154 12.79 -3.99 -38.02
CA TYR A 154 13.99 -3.25 -38.41
C TYR A 154 13.73 -1.76 -38.62
N GLY A 155 12.57 -1.40 -39.19
CA GLY A 155 12.20 0.00 -39.41
C GLY A 155 11.98 0.76 -38.09
N GLY A 156 11.28 0.15 -37.14
CA GLY A 156 11.07 0.69 -35.80
C GLY A 156 12.38 0.90 -35.06
N LEU A 157 13.27 -0.11 -35.07
CA LEU A 157 14.56 -0.01 -34.38
C LEU A 157 15.44 1.09 -34.98
N GLN A 158 15.45 1.22 -36.30
CA GLN A 158 16.20 2.28 -36.99
C GLN A 158 15.67 3.66 -36.64
N ALA A 159 14.34 3.83 -36.55
CA ALA A 159 13.71 5.08 -36.18
C ALA A 159 13.99 5.44 -34.70
N ASP A 160 13.77 4.50 -33.78
CA ASP A 160 13.91 4.71 -32.34
C ASP A 160 15.37 4.97 -31.94
N LEU A 161 16.33 4.27 -32.53
CA LEU A 161 17.75 4.45 -32.23
C LEU A 161 18.46 5.43 -33.17
N LYS A 162 17.76 6.04 -34.13
CA LYS A 162 18.33 6.97 -35.12
C LYS A 162 19.61 6.44 -35.78
N LEU A 163 19.59 5.16 -36.17
CA LEU A 163 20.80 4.49 -36.65
C LEU A 163 21.28 5.07 -37.99
N HIS A 164 22.53 5.53 -38.02
CA HIS A 164 23.19 6.01 -39.24
C HIS A 164 23.57 4.87 -40.21
N HIS A 165 23.72 3.65 -39.69
CA HIS A 165 24.02 2.44 -40.47
C HIS A 165 22.77 1.59 -40.63
N THR A 166 22.64 0.90 -41.76
CA THR A 166 21.51 -0.01 -41.99
C THR A 166 21.62 -1.22 -41.06
N PHE A 167 20.74 -1.30 -40.06
CA PHE A 167 20.65 -2.46 -39.17
C PHE A 167 19.67 -3.46 -39.76
N GLY A 168 20.20 -4.57 -40.27
CA GLY A 168 19.43 -5.61 -40.90
C GLY A 168 19.76 -7.00 -40.37
N PRO A 169 19.25 -8.03 -41.05
CA PRO A 169 19.48 -9.41 -40.70
C PRO A 169 20.93 -9.82 -40.39
N ASN A 170 21.89 -9.43 -41.25
CA ASN A 170 23.29 -9.80 -41.07
C ASN A 170 23.92 -9.15 -39.83
N GLU A 171 23.46 -7.94 -39.47
CA GLU A 171 23.88 -7.27 -38.23
C GLU A 171 23.25 -7.96 -37.01
N MET A 172 22.02 -8.45 -37.14
CA MET A 172 21.33 -9.18 -36.08
C MET A 172 21.99 -10.54 -35.78
N ASP A 173 22.44 -11.27 -36.82
CA ASP A 173 23.21 -12.50 -36.63
C ASP A 173 24.52 -12.24 -35.83
N ARG A 174 25.13 -11.07 -35.99
CA ARG A 174 26.33 -10.68 -35.21
C ARG A 174 26.00 -10.43 -33.73
N VAL A 175 24.79 -10.01 -33.41
CA VAL A 175 24.31 -9.79 -32.03
C VAL A 175 24.05 -11.10 -31.29
N GLU A 176 23.86 -12.22 -32.00
CA GLU A 176 23.67 -13.54 -31.38
C GLU A 176 24.79 -13.93 -30.42
N SER A 177 26.01 -13.47 -30.70
CA SER A 177 27.17 -13.65 -29.81
C SER A 177 26.94 -13.11 -28.39
N ALA A 178 26.18 -12.02 -28.22
CA ALA A 178 25.85 -11.44 -26.92
C ALA A 178 24.79 -12.26 -26.17
N TRP A 179 23.80 -12.80 -26.88
CA TRP A 179 22.82 -13.70 -26.26
C TRP A 179 23.46 -15.01 -25.78
N ALA A 180 24.33 -15.59 -26.59
CA ALA A 180 25.10 -16.78 -26.23
C ALA A 180 26.07 -16.49 -25.07
N ASP A 181 26.64 -15.29 -25.04
CA ASP A 181 27.52 -14.84 -23.97
C ASP A 181 26.77 -14.63 -22.65
N LEU A 182 25.54 -14.10 -22.70
CA LEU A 182 24.67 -13.94 -21.54
C LEU A 182 24.32 -15.29 -20.91
N GLN A 183 23.92 -16.27 -21.74
CA GLN A 183 23.70 -17.64 -21.29
C GLN A 183 24.96 -18.20 -20.60
N LYS A 184 26.12 -18.12 -21.25
CA LYS A 184 27.40 -18.59 -20.68
C LYS A 184 27.75 -17.90 -19.37
N TRP A 185 27.47 -16.60 -19.23
CA TRP A 185 27.70 -15.89 -17.98
C TRP A 185 26.80 -16.43 -16.86
N THR A 186 25.51 -16.64 -17.13
CA THR A 186 24.61 -17.22 -16.13
C THR A 186 25.00 -18.65 -15.73
N GLU A 187 25.48 -19.46 -16.68
CA GLU A 187 26.01 -20.81 -16.44
C GLU A 187 27.29 -20.79 -15.60
N ARG A 188 28.25 -19.90 -15.90
CA ARG A 188 29.51 -19.75 -15.14
C ARG A 188 29.27 -19.35 -13.68
N ASN A 189 28.21 -18.60 -13.43
CA ASN A 189 27.79 -18.22 -12.08
C ASN A 189 26.88 -19.28 -11.43
N ALA A 190 26.80 -20.49 -12.00
CA ALA A 190 25.98 -21.60 -11.52
C ALA A 190 24.52 -21.20 -11.24
N GLY A 191 23.97 -20.28 -12.05
CA GLY A 191 22.62 -19.76 -11.87
C GLY A 191 22.41 -18.90 -10.61
N ARG A 192 23.47 -18.39 -9.96
CA ARG A 192 23.41 -17.51 -8.77
C ARG A 192 22.46 -16.32 -8.97
N PHE A 193 22.46 -15.75 -10.17
CA PHE A 193 21.61 -14.62 -10.56
C PHE A 193 20.45 -15.04 -11.47
N GLY A 194 20.09 -16.33 -11.48
CA GLY A 194 19.21 -16.93 -12.46
C GLY A 194 19.95 -17.46 -13.69
N SER A 195 19.23 -18.17 -14.53
CA SER A 195 19.70 -18.86 -15.74
C SER A 195 19.03 -18.27 -16.97
N PHE A 196 19.82 -17.76 -17.91
CA PHE A 196 19.30 -17.30 -19.20
C PHE A 196 19.50 -18.42 -20.22
N LYS A 197 18.43 -18.80 -20.93
CA LYS A 197 18.51 -19.77 -22.02
C LYS A 197 18.28 -19.10 -23.36
N LEU A 198 19.26 -19.26 -24.26
CA LEU A 198 19.13 -18.82 -25.64
C LEU A 198 18.14 -19.72 -26.38
N ARG A 199 16.95 -19.19 -26.66
CA ARG A 199 15.91 -19.86 -27.43
C ARG A 199 15.67 -19.11 -28.73
N ARG A 200 15.73 -19.84 -29.85
CA ARG A 200 15.38 -19.30 -31.16
C ARG A 200 14.02 -19.85 -31.56
N LEU A 201 13.04 -18.96 -31.72
CA LEU A 201 11.73 -19.33 -32.27
C LEU A 201 11.90 -19.74 -33.74
N GLY A 202 11.48 -20.95 -34.08
CA GLY A 202 11.49 -21.46 -35.46
C GLY A 202 10.68 -20.58 -36.40
N GLY A 203 11.09 -20.55 -37.68
CA GLY A 203 10.57 -19.62 -38.68
C GLY A 203 11.09 -18.17 -38.58
N TYR A 204 11.55 -17.72 -37.41
CA TYR A 204 12.10 -16.38 -37.18
C TYR A 204 13.62 -16.40 -36.98
N HIS A 205 14.39 -16.90 -37.97
CA HIS A 205 15.84 -17.07 -37.84
C HIS A 205 16.55 -15.81 -37.30
N ARG A 206 16.10 -14.63 -37.71
CA ARG A 206 16.81 -13.36 -37.45
C ARG A 206 16.29 -12.57 -36.24
N ILE A 207 15.01 -12.67 -35.86
CA ILE A 207 14.44 -11.92 -34.72
C ILE A 207 13.81 -12.82 -33.64
N GLY A 208 13.97 -14.14 -33.79
CA GLY A 208 13.35 -15.13 -32.91
C GLY A 208 13.84 -15.10 -31.48
N VAL A 209 15.06 -14.60 -31.22
CA VAL A 209 15.57 -14.46 -29.84
C VAL A 209 14.89 -13.31 -29.11
N PRO A 210 14.90 -12.04 -29.59
CA PRO A 210 14.12 -10.96 -28.97
C PRO A 210 12.64 -11.32 -28.78
N ARG A 211 12.00 -11.92 -29.79
CA ARG A 211 10.60 -12.38 -29.72
C ARG A 211 10.33 -13.40 -28.65
N SER A 212 11.27 -14.31 -28.39
CA SER A 212 11.11 -15.32 -27.33
C SER A 212 11.04 -14.70 -25.94
N GLN A 213 11.58 -13.48 -25.79
CA GLN A 213 11.64 -12.77 -24.52
C GLN A 213 10.40 -11.91 -24.26
N SER A 214 9.54 -11.67 -25.26
CA SER A 214 8.35 -10.78 -25.20
C SER A 214 7.00 -11.52 -25.30
N ILE A 215 6.99 -12.86 -25.23
CA ILE A 215 5.80 -13.69 -25.49
C ILE A 215 4.64 -13.43 -24.52
N LEU A 216 4.95 -13.23 -23.24
CA LEU A 216 3.98 -13.10 -22.15
C LEU A 216 4.00 -11.69 -21.58
N LYS A 217 2.83 -11.07 -21.46
CA LYS A 217 2.65 -9.81 -20.72
C LYS A 217 2.29 -10.09 -19.25
N PRO A 218 2.42 -9.11 -18.34
CA PRO A 218 2.01 -9.24 -16.94
C PRO A 218 0.61 -9.81 -16.74
N GLN A 219 -0.34 -9.29 -17.52
CA GLN A 219 -1.73 -9.71 -17.45
C GLN A 219 -1.93 -11.17 -17.87
N ASP A 220 -1.08 -11.69 -18.77
CA ASP A 220 -1.15 -13.10 -19.17
C ASP A 220 -0.77 -14.02 -18.01
N ILE A 221 0.26 -13.65 -17.24
CA ILE A 221 0.72 -14.41 -16.07
C ILE A 221 -0.36 -14.47 -14.99
N GLU A 222 -1.06 -13.36 -14.74
CA GLU A 222 -2.17 -13.33 -13.77
C GLU A 222 -3.34 -14.21 -14.20
N ASN A 223 -3.63 -14.26 -15.50
CA ASN A 223 -4.70 -15.08 -16.04
C ASN A 223 -4.35 -16.58 -16.09
N LEU A 224 -3.06 -16.97 -16.00
CA LEU A 224 -2.67 -18.39 -15.94
C LEU A 224 -3.25 -19.13 -14.73
N ALA A 225 -3.57 -18.42 -13.64
CA ALA A 225 -4.27 -18.99 -12.49
C ALA A 225 -5.59 -19.69 -12.87
N GLN A 226 -6.31 -19.15 -13.86
CA GLN A 226 -7.56 -19.76 -14.35
C GLN A 226 -7.28 -21.10 -15.05
N ALA A 227 -6.22 -21.17 -15.85
CA ALA A 227 -5.80 -22.40 -16.52
C ALA A 227 -5.33 -23.47 -15.52
N PHE A 228 -4.66 -23.09 -14.42
CA PHE A 228 -4.27 -24.05 -13.37
C PHE A 228 -5.48 -24.71 -12.70
N VAL A 229 -6.50 -23.91 -12.37
CA VAL A 229 -7.74 -24.41 -11.74
C VAL A 229 -8.51 -25.31 -12.70
N GLN A 230 -8.67 -24.91 -13.96
CA GLN A 230 -9.35 -25.72 -14.97
C GLN A 230 -8.62 -27.03 -15.26
N ALA A 231 -7.28 -27.01 -15.25
CA ALA A 231 -6.46 -28.22 -15.37
C ALA A 231 -6.47 -29.09 -14.10
N GLN A 232 -7.25 -28.69 -13.08
CA GLN A 232 -7.38 -29.36 -11.79
C GLN A 232 -6.03 -29.52 -11.07
N ILE A 233 -5.11 -28.57 -11.29
CA ILE A 233 -3.81 -28.56 -10.64
C ILE A 233 -3.96 -27.97 -9.26
N ARG A 234 -3.53 -28.73 -8.25
CA ARG A 234 -3.58 -28.30 -6.86
C ARG A 234 -2.36 -27.43 -6.55
N PRO A 235 -2.53 -26.30 -5.85
CA PRO A 235 -1.39 -25.51 -5.37
C PRO A 235 -0.41 -26.37 -4.56
N GLY A 236 0.88 -26.30 -4.89
CA GLY A 236 1.93 -27.05 -4.18
C GLY A 236 2.06 -28.52 -4.60
N GLN A 237 1.26 -29.00 -5.56
CA GLN A 237 1.50 -30.27 -6.24
C GLN A 237 2.81 -30.18 -7.04
N GLU A 238 3.61 -31.25 -7.05
CA GLU A 238 4.74 -31.35 -7.99
C GLU A 238 4.22 -31.44 -9.43
N LEU A 239 4.73 -30.55 -10.30
CA LEU A 239 4.36 -30.55 -11.71
C LEU A 239 5.10 -31.66 -12.45
N SER A 240 4.36 -32.69 -12.86
CA SER A 240 4.83 -33.65 -13.86
C SER A 240 4.69 -33.09 -15.28
N GLU A 241 5.40 -33.67 -16.26
CA GLU A 241 5.24 -33.30 -17.67
C GLU A 241 3.77 -33.43 -18.13
N ALA A 242 3.07 -34.47 -17.69
CA ALA A 242 1.64 -34.66 -17.98
C ALA A 242 0.75 -33.55 -17.39
N SER A 243 1.12 -33.01 -16.22
CA SER A 243 0.40 -31.89 -15.61
C SER A 243 0.63 -30.59 -16.39
N LEU A 244 1.87 -30.37 -16.84
CA LEU A 244 2.24 -29.23 -17.68
C LEU A 244 1.52 -29.25 -19.03
N SER A 245 1.43 -30.41 -19.69
CA SER A 245 0.66 -30.55 -20.93
C SER A 245 -0.82 -30.20 -20.73
N ARG A 246 -1.44 -30.66 -19.64
CA ARG A 246 -2.84 -30.36 -19.33
C ARG A 246 -3.08 -28.86 -19.10
N ILE A 247 -2.18 -28.20 -18.36
CA ILE A 247 -2.26 -26.75 -18.16
C ILE A 247 -2.18 -26.02 -19.51
N LEU A 248 -1.28 -26.46 -20.39
CA LEU A 248 -1.11 -25.85 -21.71
C LEU A 248 -2.38 -26.03 -22.58
N ASP A 249 -3.00 -27.20 -22.53
CA ASP A 249 -4.25 -27.46 -23.26
C ASP A 249 -5.41 -26.60 -22.73
N GLU A 250 -5.53 -26.40 -21.42
CA GLU A 250 -6.51 -25.49 -20.83
C GLU A 250 -6.23 -24.02 -21.18
N ALA A 251 -4.95 -23.61 -21.20
CA ALA A 251 -4.57 -22.28 -21.66
C ALA A 251 -4.93 -22.07 -23.15
N ARG A 252 -4.78 -23.10 -23.99
CA ARG A 252 -5.24 -23.07 -25.40
C ARG A 252 -6.77 -22.99 -25.49
N ALA A 253 -7.49 -23.77 -24.69
CA ALA A 253 -8.95 -23.77 -24.65
C ALA A 253 -9.52 -22.41 -24.19
N THR A 254 -8.87 -21.75 -23.24
CA THR A 254 -9.27 -20.45 -22.70
C THR A 254 -8.58 -19.26 -23.34
N LYS A 255 -7.91 -19.43 -24.50
CA LYS A 255 -6.99 -18.44 -25.06
C LYS A 255 -7.50 -17.00 -25.14
N ARG A 256 -8.82 -16.80 -25.29
CA ARG A 256 -9.49 -15.49 -25.30
C ARG A 256 -9.25 -14.63 -24.05
N ILE A 257 -8.87 -15.21 -22.91
CA ILE A 257 -8.55 -14.46 -21.69
C ILE A 257 -7.17 -13.79 -21.72
N PHE A 258 -6.32 -14.18 -22.66
CA PHE A 258 -4.95 -13.70 -22.80
C PHE A 258 -4.82 -12.58 -23.83
N THR A 259 -3.69 -11.90 -23.85
CA THR A 259 -3.34 -10.88 -24.84
C THR A 259 -3.23 -11.48 -26.25
N ALA A 260 -3.49 -10.66 -27.28
CA ALA A 260 -3.47 -11.13 -28.67
C ALA A 260 -2.11 -11.69 -29.10
N GLY A 261 -1.01 -11.23 -28.48
CA GLY A 261 0.33 -11.76 -28.71
C GLY A 261 0.48 -13.18 -28.16
N PHE A 262 0.11 -13.40 -26.89
CA PHE A 262 0.19 -14.72 -26.28
C PHE A 262 -0.79 -15.72 -26.90
N GLN A 263 -1.99 -15.27 -27.29
CA GLN A 263 -2.95 -16.07 -28.06
C GLN A 263 -2.34 -16.68 -29.32
N LYS A 264 -1.62 -15.85 -30.12
CA LYS A 264 -0.95 -16.33 -31.32
C LYS A 264 0.20 -17.27 -30.99
N ALA A 265 0.95 -16.99 -29.93
CA ALA A 265 2.06 -17.83 -29.50
C ALA A 265 1.61 -19.24 -29.07
N LEU A 266 0.45 -19.38 -28.41
CA LEU A 266 -0.12 -20.68 -28.00
C LEU A 266 -0.39 -21.64 -29.17
N ASP A 267 -0.63 -21.09 -30.37
CA ASP A 267 -0.93 -21.84 -31.59
C ASP A 267 0.35 -22.18 -32.41
N ILE A 268 1.54 -21.72 -32.00
CA ILE A 268 2.81 -21.94 -32.73
C ILE A 268 3.68 -22.97 -31.98
N PRO A 269 3.99 -24.15 -32.57
CA PRO A 269 4.75 -25.21 -31.90
C PRO A 269 6.12 -24.78 -31.36
N ASP A 270 6.81 -23.88 -32.05
CA ASP A 270 8.13 -23.38 -31.65
C ASP A 270 8.12 -22.58 -30.34
N PHE A 271 6.95 -22.13 -29.87
CA PHE A 271 6.79 -21.36 -28.63
C PHE A 271 6.48 -22.26 -27.43
N GLU A 272 6.20 -23.55 -27.64
CA GLU A 272 5.72 -24.44 -26.58
C GLU A 272 6.70 -24.53 -25.39
N GLN A 273 7.97 -24.77 -25.66
CA GLN A 273 9.00 -24.90 -24.63
C GLN A 273 9.23 -23.60 -23.81
N PRO A 274 9.36 -22.40 -24.42
CA PRO A 274 9.33 -21.13 -23.68
C PRO A 274 8.07 -20.94 -22.82
N ILE A 275 6.90 -21.30 -23.35
CA ILE A 275 5.62 -21.15 -22.65
C ILE A 275 5.57 -22.07 -21.43
N LEU A 276 5.96 -23.34 -21.56
CA LEU A 276 6.02 -24.29 -20.45
C LEU A 276 6.96 -23.84 -19.31
N ALA A 277 8.11 -23.25 -19.66
CA ALA A 277 9.02 -22.68 -18.68
C ALA A 277 8.37 -21.51 -17.93
N ALA A 278 7.72 -20.60 -18.64
CA ALA A 278 7.04 -19.47 -18.01
C ALA A 278 5.82 -19.89 -17.16
N ILE A 279 5.06 -20.90 -17.60
CA ILE A 279 3.98 -21.54 -16.83
C ILE A 279 4.53 -22.11 -15.52
N SER A 280 5.67 -22.80 -15.57
CA SER A 280 6.30 -23.38 -14.38
C SER A 280 6.71 -22.30 -13.37
N THR A 281 7.30 -21.20 -13.85
CA THR A 281 7.64 -20.04 -13.01
C THR A 281 6.37 -19.42 -12.40
N ALA A 282 5.33 -19.18 -13.20
CA ALA A 282 4.06 -18.62 -12.72
C ALA A 282 3.37 -19.52 -11.69
N TYR A 283 3.39 -20.84 -11.89
CA TYR A 283 2.83 -21.81 -10.95
C TYR A 283 3.58 -21.83 -9.60
N SER A 284 4.92 -21.67 -9.62
CA SER A 284 5.70 -21.60 -8.38
C SER A 284 5.24 -20.46 -7.47
N ASP A 285 4.75 -19.38 -8.06
CA ASP A 285 4.26 -18.17 -7.38
C ASP A 285 2.76 -18.22 -7.03
N TRP A 286 2.01 -19.17 -7.60
CA TRP A 286 0.55 -19.24 -7.47
C TRP A 286 0.09 -19.97 -6.21
N ASP A 287 -0.47 -19.24 -5.25
CA ASP A 287 -0.92 -19.77 -3.95
C ASP A 287 -2.28 -20.48 -3.96
N GLY A 288 -2.94 -20.59 -5.12
CA GLY A 288 -4.29 -21.16 -5.24
C GLY A 288 -5.40 -20.14 -5.38
N THR A 289 -5.10 -18.86 -5.18
CA THR A 289 -6.10 -17.80 -5.32
C THR A 289 -6.38 -17.51 -6.81
N LEU A 290 -7.66 -17.28 -7.13
CA LEU A 290 -8.07 -16.75 -8.43
C LEU A 290 -8.17 -15.24 -8.32
N THR A 291 -7.68 -14.52 -9.33
CA THR A 291 -7.93 -13.09 -9.48
C THR A 291 -9.41 -12.87 -9.80
N ASP A 292 -10.14 -12.20 -8.89
CA ASP A 292 -11.50 -11.75 -9.17
C ASP A 292 -11.46 -10.74 -10.31
N LYS A 293 -11.93 -11.14 -11.50
CA LYS A 293 -12.07 -10.27 -12.67
C LYS A 293 -12.99 -9.06 -12.42
N ASN A 294 -13.66 -8.98 -11.27
CA ASN A 294 -14.45 -7.83 -10.84
C ASN A 294 -13.66 -6.75 -10.09
N SER A 295 -12.38 -6.98 -9.74
CA SER A 295 -11.55 -5.96 -9.08
C SER A 295 -10.76 -5.06 -10.04
N SER A 296 -10.70 -5.38 -11.34
CA SER A 296 -9.96 -4.60 -12.35
C SER A 296 -10.84 -4.04 -13.48
N SER A 297 -12.15 -4.26 -13.44
CA SER A 297 -13.10 -3.49 -14.26
C SER A 297 -13.38 -2.15 -13.59
N HIS A 298 -13.26 -1.06 -14.35
CA HIS A 298 -13.89 0.21 -14.05
C HIS A 298 -15.23 -0.02 -13.35
N TYR A 299 -15.37 0.44 -12.10
CA TYR A 299 -16.64 0.43 -11.39
C TYR A 299 -17.68 1.17 -12.24
N SER A 300 -18.45 0.42 -13.04
CA SER A 300 -19.72 0.88 -13.55
C SER A 300 -20.71 0.77 -12.38
N PRO A 301 -21.45 1.83 -12.02
CA PRO A 301 -22.35 1.85 -10.85
C PRO A 301 -23.55 0.87 -10.94
N THR A 302 -23.61 0.00 -11.96
CA THR A 302 -24.80 -0.80 -12.27
C THR A 302 -24.74 -2.25 -11.80
N ASP A 303 -23.60 -2.76 -11.32
CA ASP A 303 -23.48 -4.12 -10.79
C ASP A 303 -23.38 -4.15 -9.24
N LEU A 304 -24.35 -3.51 -8.58
CA LEU A 304 -24.53 -3.47 -7.12
C LEU A 304 -25.16 -4.76 -6.53
N LYS A 305 -25.21 -5.86 -7.28
CA LYS A 305 -25.73 -7.16 -6.79
C LYS A 305 -24.69 -7.99 -6.01
N ASP A 306 -23.45 -7.53 -5.91
CA ASP A 306 -22.31 -8.27 -5.34
C ASP A 306 -21.82 -7.80 -3.96
N LEU A 307 -22.61 -6.99 -3.23
CA LEU A 307 -22.44 -6.78 -1.78
C LEU A 307 -22.62 -8.07 -0.93
N LYS A 308 -22.77 -9.24 -1.58
CA LYS A 308 -22.95 -10.58 -0.99
C LYS A 308 -21.76 -11.14 -0.19
N ARG A 309 -20.70 -10.38 0.10
CA ARG A 309 -19.45 -10.94 0.67
C ARG A 309 -19.15 -10.61 2.13
N VAL A 310 -19.91 -9.75 2.81
CA VAL A 310 -19.68 -9.45 4.23
C VAL A 310 -20.69 -10.21 5.09
N GLY A 311 -20.31 -11.39 5.56
CA GLY A 311 -21.16 -12.26 6.37
C GLY A 311 -20.83 -12.23 7.86
N VAL A 312 -21.82 -12.49 8.71
CA VAL A 312 -21.59 -12.89 10.11
C VAL A 312 -21.17 -14.36 10.11
N GLY A 313 -20.11 -14.69 10.83
CA GLY A 313 -19.69 -16.07 11.06
C GLY A 313 -19.80 -16.47 12.53
N ILE A 314 -19.37 -17.69 12.85
CA ILE A 314 -19.34 -18.19 14.23
C ILE A 314 -17.91 -18.43 14.72
N SER A 315 -17.71 -18.25 16.03
CA SER A 315 -16.52 -18.70 16.74
C SER A 315 -16.92 -19.37 18.05
N LEU A 316 -16.34 -20.52 18.36
CA LEU A 316 -16.56 -21.20 19.64
C LEU A 316 -15.32 -21.02 20.50
N VAL A 317 -15.40 -20.12 21.48
CA VAL A 317 -14.29 -19.82 22.39
C VAL A 317 -14.16 -20.93 23.41
N VAL A 318 -12.95 -21.45 23.59
CA VAL A 318 -12.71 -22.54 24.52
C VAL A 318 -12.57 -21.97 25.94
N VAL A 319 -13.47 -22.40 26.83
CA VAL A 319 -13.50 -22.01 28.24
C VAL A 319 -12.65 -22.99 29.06
N GLN A 320 -12.79 -24.27 28.75
CA GLN A 320 -12.04 -25.36 29.37
C GLN A 320 -11.79 -26.45 28.32
N ASP A 321 -10.58 -27.03 28.31
CA ASP A 321 -10.17 -28.02 27.31
C ASP A 321 -10.62 -29.45 27.66
N ASP A 322 -10.72 -29.80 28.96
CA ASP A 322 -11.15 -31.12 29.41
C ASP A 322 -11.88 -31.10 30.78
N PRO A 323 -13.13 -31.58 30.88
CA PRO A 323 -14.01 -31.85 29.74
C PRO A 323 -14.22 -30.58 28.91
N LEU A 324 -14.33 -30.73 27.59
CA LEU A 324 -14.39 -29.60 26.67
C LEU A 324 -15.64 -28.74 26.96
N GLU A 325 -15.42 -27.49 27.37
CA GLU A 325 -16.44 -26.47 27.56
C GLU A 325 -16.17 -25.31 26.61
N ILE A 326 -17.17 -24.95 25.81
CA ILE A 326 -17.08 -23.89 24.82
C ILE A 326 -18.20 -22.87 25.00
N SER A 327 -17.90 -21.61 24.68
CA SER A 327 -18.89 -20.54 24.66
C SER A 327 -19.01 -19.96 23.25
N PRO A 328 -20.22 -20.00 22.64
CA PRO A 328 -20.42 -19.51 21.29
C PRO A 328 -20.33 -17.98 21.21
N ARG A 329 -19.79 -17.50 20.09
CA ARG A 329 -19.67 -16.07 19.75
C ARG A 329 -20.04 -15.85 18.30
N TRP A 330 -20.71 -14.73 18.05
CA TRP A 330 -20.77 -14.17 16.70
C TRP A 330 -19.42 -13.55 16.36
N ARG A 331 -18.90 -13.91 15.20
CA ARG A 331 -17.66 -13.36 14.65
C ARG A 331 -18.01 -12.45 13.48
N LEU A 332 -17.43 -11.25 13.51
CA LEU A 332 -17.54 -10.27 12.44
C LEU A 332 -16.24 -10.20 11.66
N PRO A 333 -16.30 -10.02 10.32
CA PRO A 333 -15.12 -9.69 9.55
C PRO A 333 -14.59 -8.31 9.95
N ALA A 334 -13.42 -7.93 9.44
CA ALA A 334 -12.83 -6.63 9.71
C ALA A 334 -13.61 -5.49 9.04
N LEU A 335 -14.65 -4.99 9.72
CA LEU A 335 -15.51 -3.91 9.22
C LEU A 335 -14.90 -2.51 9.46
N LYS A 336 -14.26 -2.31 10.61
CA LYS A 336 -13.52 -1.08 10.98
C LYS A 336 -12.21 -1.44 11.67
N ASP A 337 -11.32 -0.47 11.73
CA ASP A 337 -10.01 -0.65 12.36
C ASP A 337 -10.11 -0.68 13.89
N THR A 338 -10.91 0.22 14.46
CA THR A 338 -11.12 0.37 15.91
C THR A 338 -12.54 0.86 16.21
N GLY A 339 -12.95 0.75 17.48
CA GLY A 339 -14.24 1.25 17.95
C GLY A 339 -15.17 0.16 18.45
N LYS A 340 -16.12 0.53 19.30
CA LYS A 340 -17.11 -0.40 19.87
C LYS A 340 -18.29 -0.56 18.93
N PHE A 341 -18.87 -1.76 18.91
CA PHE A 341 -20.09 -2.06 18.18
C PHE A 341 -21.08 -2.88 19.01
N VAL A 342 -22.32 -2.93 18.54
CA VAL A 342 -23.44 -3.73 19.05
C VAL A 342 -24.06 -4.47 17.87
N LEU A 343 -23.84 -5.77 17.78
CA LEU A 343 -24.53 -6.65 16.86
C LEU A 343 -25.93 -6.96 17.40
N SER A 344 -26.94 -7.05 16.55
CA SER A 344 -28.32 -7.31 16.96
C SER A 344 -29.08 -8.15 15.93
N HIS A 345 -29.99 -8.97 16.43
CA HIS A 345 -30.92 -9.78 15.64
C HIS A 345 -32.25 -9.82 16.39
N ASN A 346 -33.30 -9.27 15.78
CA ASN A 346 -34.56 -8.96 16.46
C ASN A 346 -34.32 -8.12 17.72
N GLU A 347 -34.79 -8.54 18.89
CA GLU A 347 -34.62 -7.82 20.16
C GLU A 347 -33.28 -8.13 20.86
N LEU A 348 -32.50 -9.09 20.36
CA LEU A 348 -31.25 -9.54 20.97
C LEU A 348 -30.07 -8.68 20.55
N LYS A 349 -29.14 -8.43 21.48
CA LYS A 349 -27.97 -7.54 21.28
C LYS A 349 -26.70 -8.13 21.88
N TRP A 350 -25.60 -8.08 21.14
CA TRP A 350 -24.26 -8.50 21.54
C TRP A 350 -23.28 -7.35 21.33
N ASN A 351 -22.45 -7.04 22.32
CA ASN A 351 -21.47 -5.95 22.20
C ASN A 351 -20.12 -6.48 21.69
N GLY A 352 -19.27 -5.64 21.11
CA GLY A 352 -17.89 -6.01 20.77
C GLY A 352 -17.02 -4.79 20.45
N CYS A 353 -15.76 -5.04 20.08
CA CYS A 353 -14.82 -4.01 19.68
C CYS A 353 -14.07 -4.43 18.42
N PHE A 354 -13.96 -3.54 17.44
CA PHE A 354 -13.14 -3.72 16.26
C PHE A 354 -11.65 -3.71 16.64
N SER A 355 -10.88 -4.63 16.06
CA SER A 355 -9.47 -4.84 16.37
C SER A 355 -8.66 -5.25 15.13
N GLY A 356 -8.51 -4.33 14.18
CA GLY A 356 -7.69 -4.52 12.98
C GLY A 356 -8.34 -5.40 11.90
N THR A 357 -7.52 -6.20 11.20
CA THR A 357 -7.87 -6.79 9.89
C THR A 357 -8.32 -8.25 9.90
N GLU A 358 -8.25 -8.96 11.02
CA GLU A 358 -8.57 -10.41 11.11
C GLU A 358 -10.02 -10.69 11.56
N GLY A 359 -10.85 -9.64 11.68
CA GLY A 359 -12.18 -9.72 12.26
C GLY A 359 -12.16 -9.74 13.79
N THR A 360 -13.33 -9.77 14.41
CA THR A 360 -13.49 -9.66 15.87
C THR A 360 -14.68 -10.46 16.36
N ASN A 361 -14.59 -10.97 17.59
CA ASN A 361 -15.68 -11.64 18.26
C ASN A 361 -16.52 -10.65 19.06
N CYS A 362 -17.81 -10.96 19.20
CA CYS A 362 -18.62 -10.32 20.22
C CYS A 362 -18.11 -10.69 21.63
N THR A 363 -18.42 -9.83 22.60
CA THR A 363 -18.16 -10.01 24.02
C THR A 363 -18.98 -11.15 24.61
N SER A 364 -18.44 -11.69 25.70
CA SER A 364 -19.00 -12.82 26.43
C SER A 364 -20.31 -12.53 27.15
N SER A 365 -21.31 -13.39 26.96
CA SER A 365 -22.58 -13.34 27.71
C SER A 365 -23.27 -14.71 27.79
N ALA A 366 -23.04 -15.44 28.88
CA ALA A 366 -23.65 -16.76 29.12
C ALA A 366 -25.20 -16.75 29.10
N LYS A 367 -25.82 -15.58 29.29
CA LYS A 367 -27.28 -15.41 29.24
C LYS A 367 -27.86 -15.45 27.82
N GLN A 368 -27.02 -15.48 26.79
CA GLN A 368 -27.42 -15.39 25.39
C GLN A 368 -26.98 -16.61 24.55
N ASP A 369 -26.36 -17.61 25.17
CA ASP A 369 -25.86 -18.80 24.47
C ASP A 369 -27.03 -19.64 23.92
N ALA A 370 -28.13 -19.77 24.66
CA ALA A 370 -29.33 -20.47 24.20
C ALA A 370 -29.94 -19.81 22.95
N GLU A 371 -30.02 -18.48 22.95
CA GLU A 371 -30.50 -17.70 21.82
C GLU A 371 -29.56 -17.76 20.61
N PHE A 372 -28.24 -17.79 20.84
CA PHE A 372 -27.26 -18.00 19.78
C PHE A 372 -27.55 -19.31 19.03
N TRP A 373 -27.71 -20.41 19.76
CA TRP A 373 -27.93 -21.73 19.16
C TRP A 373 -29.24 -21.81 18.40
N ARG A 374 -30.31 -21.19 18.92
CA ARG A 374 -31.60 -21.09 18.22
C ARG A 374 -31.46 -20.35 16.88
N ILE A 375 -30.66 -19.28 16.83
CA ILE A 375 -30.43 -18.51 15.61
C ILE A 375 -29.53 -19.30 14.64
N ALA A 376 -28.48 -19.94 15.14
CA ALA A 376 -27.60 -20.77 14.33
C ALA A 376 -28.38 -21.94 13.68
N GLU A 377 -29.30 -22.58 14.41
CA GLU A 377 -30.18 -23.64 13.87
C GLU A 377 -31.05 -23.12 12.72
N GLN A 378 -31.65 -21.93 12.88
CA GLN A 378 -32.45 -21.29 11.83
C GLN A 378 -31.64 -21.01 10.55
N ALA A 379 -30.33 -20.79 10.68
CA ALA A 379 -29.44 -20.58 9.54
C ALA A 379 -29.29 -21.83 8.66
N SER A 380 -29.70 -23.02 9.12
CA SER A 380 -29.68 -24.23 8.29
C SER A 380 -30.75 -24.24 7.18
N GLU A 381 -31.84 -23.52 7.41
CA GLU A 381 -32.95 -23.43 6.46
C GLU A 381 -32.80 -22.22 5.54
N ASN A 382 -32.48 -21.06 6.11
CA ASN A 382 -32.49 -19.78 5.40
C ASN A 382 -31.32 -18.90 5.83
N ALA A 383 -30.91 -17.97 4.97
CA ALA A 383 -29.99 -16.91 5.38
C ALA A 383 -30.69 -15.93 6.32
N LEU A 384 -29.99 -15.47 7.37
CA LEU A 384 -30.52 -14.61 8.42
C LEU A 384 -29.85 -13.24 8.43
N GLN A 385 -30.64 -12.20 8.69
CA GLN A 385 -30.14 -10.81 8.75
C GLN A 385 -29.78 -10.41 10.18
N PHE A 386 -28.67 -9.69 10.30
CA PHE A 386 -28.20 -9.06 11.53
C PHE A 386 -28.02 -7.55 11.29
N ASN A 387 -28.11 -6.76 12.35
CA ASN A 387 -27.81 -5.34 12.33
C ASN A 387 -26.64 -5.06 13.27
N VAL A 388 -25.57 -4.42 12.80
CA VAL A 388 -24.46 -3.97 13.65
C VAL A 388 -24.52 -2.45 13.81
N GLN A 389 -24.54 -1.99 15.05
CA GLN A 389 -24.52 -0.57 15.42
C GLN A 389 -23.14 -0.19 15.96
N TYR A 390 -22.54 0.92 15.55
CA TYR A 390 -21.28 1.40 16.14
C TYR A 390 -21.20 2.93 16.11
N LEU A 391 -20.31 3.51 16.93
CA LEU A 391 -20.12 4.95 17.03
C LEU A 391 -18.71 5.33 16.57
N GLY A 392 -18.59 6.23 15.60
CA GLY A 392 -17.30 6.83 15.21
C GLY A 392 -16.75 7.79 16.28
N ILE A 393 -15.43 8.05 16.23
CA ILE A 393 -14.70 8.88 17.22
C ILE A 393 -15.27 10.32 17.32
N GLU A 394 -15.89 10.82 16.24
CA GLU A 394 -16.47 12.17 16.16
C GLU A 394 -18.01 12.16 16.05
N GLU A 395 -18.68 11.05 16.37
CA GLU A 395 -20.13 10.89 16.20
C GLU A 395 -20.88 11.00 17.52
N SER A 396 -22.03 11.67 17.48
CA SER A 396 -22.99 11.73 18.60
C SER A 396 -24.06 10.64 18.52
N GLU A 397 -24.26 10.01 17.36
CA GLU A 397 -25.29 8.98 17.13
C GLU A 397 -24.71 7.73 16.45
N PRO A 398 -25.13 6.51 16.85
CA PRO A 398 -24.59 5.26 16.34
C PRO A 398 -25.10 4.92 14.92
N THR A 399 -24.18 4.54 14.03
CA THR A 399 -24.46 4.09 12.66
C THR A 399 -24.87 2.62 12.66
N THR A 400 -25.84 2.19 11.83
CA THR A 400 -26.35 0.79 11.77
C THR A 400 -26.14 0.14 10.38
N LEU A 401 -25.43 -0.99 10.30
CA LEU A 401 -25.22 -1.78 9.07
C LEU A 401 -25.98 -3.11 9.12
N GLN A 402 -26.53 -3.56 7.98
CA GLN A 402 -27.05 -4.92 7.82
C GLN A 402 -25.98 -5.92 7.38
N LEU A 403 -25.94 -7.07 8.05
CA LEU A 403 -25.06 -8.19 7.76
C LEU A 403 -25.88 -9.46 7.54
N LEU A 404 -25.33 -10.41 6.80
CA LEU A 404 -26.01 -11.67 6.48
C LEU A 404 -25.24 -12.86 7.06
N LEU A 405 -25.90 -13.64 7.92
CA LEU A 405 -25.48 -15.01 8.19
C LEU A 405 -26.03 -15.88 7.06
N ARG A 406 -25.16 -16.52 6.28
CA ARG A 406 -25.58 -17.33 5.13
C ARG A 406 -26.31 -18.58 5.60
N ARG A 407 -26.96 -19.26 4.65
CA ARG A 407 -27.49 -20.59 4.92
C ARG A 407 -26.32 -21.54 5.17
N HIS A 408 -26.30 -22.24 6.30
CA HIS A 408 -25.25 -23.18 6.68
C HIS A 408 -25.82 -24.58 6.93
N LEU A 409 -25.57 -25.50 6.01
CA LEU A 409 -25.89 -26.92 6.22
C LEU A 409 -24.88 -27.60 7.13
N LEU A 410 -23.65 -27.11 7.15
CA LEU A 410 -22.53 -27.62 7.94
C LEU A 410 -21.58 -26.45 8.22
N TRP A 411 -21.08 -26.34 9.45
CA TRP A 411 -19.95 -25.46 9.75
C TRP A 411 -18.66 -26.27 9.79
N VAL A 412 -17.65 -25.77 9.09
CA VAL A 412 -16.27 -26.24 9.19
C VAL A 412 -15.53 -25.27 10.10
N LEU A 413 -15.10 -25.77 11.25
CA LEU A 413 -14.42 -25.00 12.28
C LEU A 413 -12.97 -25.48 12.42
N VAL A 414 -12.05 -24.54 12.52
CA VAL A 414 -10.61 -24.80 12.62
C VAL A 414 -10.07 -24.15 13.90
N PRO A 415 -9.21 -24.85 14.67
CA PRO A 415 -8.57 -24.26 15.84
C PRO A 415 -7.75 -23.01 15.47
N ALA A 416 -7.94 -21.95 16.24
CA ALA A 416 -7.30 -20.67 16.04
C ALA A 416 -7.04 -19.98 17.38
N PHE A 417 -6.13 -19.01 17.37
CA PHE A 417 -5.80 -18.19 18.52
C PHE A 417 -6.09 -16.73 18.22
N ASP A 418 -6.76 -16.04 19.14
CA ASP A 418 -6.97 -14.60 19.09
C ASP A 418 -5.82 -13.89 19.79
N SER A 419 -4.95 -13.22 19.02
CA SER A 419 -3.81 -12.49 19.56
C SER A 419 -4.19 -11.26 20.38
N VAL A 420 -5.41 -10.75 20.24
CA VAL A 420 -5.91 -9.59 20.98
C VAL A 420 -6.51 -10.02 22.31
N THR A 421 -7.34 -11.06 22.31
CA THR A 421 -8.02 -11.54 23.53
C THR A 421 -7.24 -12.62 24.28
N GLY A 422 -6.25 -13.24 23.63
CA GLY A 422 -5.46 -14.34 24.19
C GLY A 422 -6.21 -15.68 24.25
N ASN A 423 -7.36 -15.79 23.57
CA ASN A 423 -8.23 -16.96 23.67
C ASN A 423 -7.97 -17.98 22.56
N LEU A 424 -8.04 -19.26 22.93
CA LEU A 424 -8.19 -20.37 22.00
C LEU A 424 -9.64 -20.47 21.54
N GLU A 425 -9.85 -20.70 20.26
CA GLU A 425 -11.18 -20.79 19.69
C GLU A 425 -11.24 -21.68 18.45
N LEU A 426 -12.43 -22.21 18.17
CA LEU A 426 -12.77 -22.88 16.92
C LEU A 426 -13.45 -21.87 16.01
N ARG A 427 -12.74 -21.39 14.99
CA ARG A 427 -13.25 -20.38 14.04
C ARG A 427 -13.78 -21.06 12.80
N GLU A 428 -14.85 -20.52 12.25
CA GLU A 428 -15.29 -20.84 10.89
C GLU A 428 -14.17 -20.59 9.87
N GLY A 429 -13.92 -21.58 9.00
CA GLY A 429 -12.87 -21.52 7.98
C GLY A 429 -12.92 -22.67 6.99
N ASP A 430 -11.96 -22.71 6.07
CA ASP A 430 -11.85 -23.77 5.06
C ASP A 430 -11.32 -25.09 5.66
N LEU A 431 -11.65 -26.23 5.03
CA LEU A 431 -11.14 -27.53 5.44
C LEU A 431 -9.61 -27.61 5.26
N PRO A 432 -8.82 -27.79 6.35
CA PRO A 432 -7.37 -27.75 6.29
C PRO A 432 -6.78 -28.94 5.54
N GLY A 433 -5.50 -28.82 5.20
CA GLY A 433 -4.73 -29.86 4.54
C GLY A 433 -4.19 -30.91 5.51
N SER A 434 -3.97 -30.54 6.77
CA SER A 434 -3.55 -31.42 7.86
C SER A 434 -4.08 -30.94 9.20
N GLY A 435 -3.87 -31.74 10.25
CA GLY A 435 -4.37 -31.46 11.58
C GLY A 435 -5.87 -31.73 11.70
N GLN A 436 -6.49 -31.06 12.66
CA GLN A 436 -7.88 -31.28 13.03
C GLN A 436 -8.80 -30.28 12.34
N ALA A 437 -10.00 -30.74 12.02
CA ALA A 437 -11.11 -29.89 11.65
C ALA A 437 -12.37 -30.37 12.37
N PHE A 438 -13.21 -29.42 12.75
CA PHE A 438 -14.41 -29.70 13.51
C PHE A 438 -15.62 -29.45 12.62
N LEU A 439 -16.42 -30.48 12.43
CA LEU A 439 -17.68 -30.40 11.72
C LEU A 439 -18.80 -30.24 12.73
N LEU A 440 -19.56 -29.17 12.57
CA LEU A 440 -20.73 -28.90 13.40
C LEU A 440 -21.96 -28.92 12.50
N ALA A 441 -22.87 -29.86 12.76
CA ALA A 441 -24.12 -29.97 12.01
C ALA A 441 -25.32 -29.61 12.90
N PRO A 442 -26.21 -28.72 12.42
CA PRO A 442 -27.47 -28.43 13.08
C PRO A 442 -28.44 -29.62 12.95
N PRO A 443 -29.53 -29.66 13.75
CA PRO A 443 -30.48 -30.77 13.79
C PRO A 443 -31.02 -31.20 12.40
N HIS A 444 -31.30 -30.23 11.51
CA HIS A 444 -31.78 -30.51 10.15
C HIS A 444 -30.76 -31.25 9.27
N SER A 445 -29.47 -31.00 9.47
CA SER A 445 -28.38 -31.63 8.70
C SER A 445 -27.76 -32.83 9.42
N PHE A 446 -28.21 -33.14 10.64
CA PHE A 446 -27.71 -34.24 11.47
C PHE A 446 -27.66 -35.56 10.69
N ALA A 447 -28.76 -35.91 10.03
CA ALA A 447 -28.87 -37.15 9.27
C ALA A 447 -27.92 -37.18 8.05
N SER A 448 -27.70 -36.02 7.42
CA SER A 448 -26.79 -35.89 6.27
C SER A 448 -25.34 -36.15 6.68
N LEU A 449 -24.89 -35.48 7.76
CA LEU A 449 -23.54 -35.69 8.30
C LEU A 449 -23.37 -37.13 8.79
N LYS A 450 -24.35 -37.68 9.53
CA LYS A 450 -24.31 -39.07 9.98
C LYS A 450 -24.21 -40.06 8.83
N SER A 451 -25.02 -39.90 7.77
CA SER A 451 -24.97 -40.76 6.58
C SER A 451 -23.62 -40.67 5.87
N TYR A 452 -23.05 -39.46 5.77
CA TYR A 452 -21.71 -39.26 5.24
C TYR A 452 -20.66 -40.02 6.07
N LEU A 453 -20.68 -39.91 7.41
CA LEU A 453 -19.75 -40.62 8.28
C LEU A 453 -19.88 -42.15 8.17
N GLU A 454 -21.10 -42.68 8.04
CA GLU A 454 -21.35 -44.12 7.89
C GLU A 454 -20.91 -44.67 6.52
N ARG A 455 -21.15 -43.89 5.44
CA ARG A 455 -20.83 -44.28 4.06
C ARG A 455 -19.36 -44.12 3.73
N VAL A 456 -18.82 -42.93 3.99
CA VAL A 456 -17.50 -42.47 3.54
C VAL A 456 -16.41 -42.77 4.58
N LYS A 457 -16.78 -42.97 5.85
CA LYS A 457 -15.93 -43.42 6.96
C LYS A 457 -14.58 -42.69 7.06
N PRO A 458 -14.56 -41.34 7.16
CA PRO A 458 -13.34 -40.64 7.54
C PRO A 458 -12.92 -41.02 8.97
N ASP A 459 -11.65 -40.86 9.32
CA ASP A 459 -11.21 -41.00 10.71
C ASP A 459 -11.74 -39.81 11.54
N HIS A 460 -12.60 -40.12 12.51
CA HIS A 460 -13.34 -39.10 13.25
C HIS A 460 -13.66 -39.53 14.69
N LYS A 461 -13.92 -38.54 15.55
CA LYS A 461 -14.43 -38.72 16.91
C LYS A 461 -15.67 -37.87 17.11
N LEU A 462 -16.68 -38.43 17.76
CA LEU A 462 -17.81 -37.66 18.26
C LEU A 462 -17.37 -36.91 19.52
N ILE A 463 -17.64 -35.62 19.56
CA ILE A 463 -17.24 -34.75 20.67
C ILE A 463 -18.48 -34.41 21.49
N SER A 464 -18.40 -34.69 22.79
CA SER A 464 -19.36 -34.19 23.77
C SER A 464 -18.76 -32.95 24.42
N ALA A 465 -19.28 -31.78 24.11
CA ALA A 465 -18.80 -30.51 24.65
C ALA A 465 -19.91 -29.82 25.45
N ALA A 466 -19.59 -29.37 26.67
CA ALA A 466 -20.46 -28.48 27.42
C ALA A 466 -20.58 -27.15 26.66
N GLY A 467 -21.81 -26.65 26.52
CA GLY A 467 -22.11 -25.44 25.75
C GLY A 467 -22.60 -25.67 24.32
N ILE A 468 -22.62 -26.92 23.82
CA ILE A 468 -23.33 -27.32 22.58
C ILE A 468 -24.65 -28.01 22.95
N PRO A 469 -25.79 -27.73 22.28
CA PRO A 469 -27.05 -28.44 22.52
C PRO A 469 -27.00 -29.92 22.10
N ASP A 470 -27.69 -30.79 22.85
CA ASP A 470 -27.66 -32.25 22.66
C ASP A 470 -28.15 -32.74 21.28
N ASN A 471 -28.98 -31.95 20.59
CA ASN A 471 -29.53 -32.27 19.27
C ASN A 471 -28.61 -31.88 18.10
N TRP A 472 -27.44 -31.31 18.39
CA TRP A 472 -26.42 -30.99 17.40
C TRP A 472 -25.38 -32.11 17.29
N LEU A 473 -24.86 -32.33 16.09
CA LEU A 473 -23.78 -33.29 15.87
C LEU A 473 -22.45 -32.55 15.77
N PHE A 474 -21.56 -32.82 16.72
CA PHE A 474 -20.23 -32.24 16.76
C PHE A 474 -19.16 -33.31 16.60
N VAL A 475 -18.33 -33.13 15.57
CA VAL A 475 -17.42 -34.17 15.07
C VAL A 475 -16.04 -33.58 14.89
N ASN A 476 -15.02 -34.23 15.45
CA ASN A 476 -13.63 -33.93 15.17
C ASN A 476 -13.13 -34.87 14.07
N LEU A 477 -12.72 -34.33 12.94
CA LEU A 477 -11.90 -35.02 11.94
C LEU A 477 -10.46 -35.03 12.45
N VAL A 478 -10.00 -36.21 12.88
CA VAL A 478 -8.75 -36.33 13.68
C VAL A 478 -7.51 -35.97 12.87
N ALA A 479 -7.47 -36.31 11.58
CA ALA A 479 -6.31 -36.09 10.72
C ALA A 479 -6.72 -35.80 9.26
N CYS A 480 -6.80 -34.51 8.93
CA CYS A 480 -7.24 -34.04 7.60
C CYS A 480 -6.27 -34.40 6.45
N ASP A 481 -5.01 -34.72 6.77
CA ASP A 481 -4.00 -35.11 5.79
C ASP A 481 -4.26 -36.47 5.14
N SER A 482 -5.00 -37.34 5.82
CA SER A 482 -5.36 -38.68 5.35
C SER A 482 -6.63 -38.72 4.50
N LEU A 483 -7.38 -37.62 4.40
CA LEU A 483 -8.67 -37.59 3.72
C LEU A 483 -8.51 -37.79 2.21
N THR A 484 -9.23 -38.77 1.67
CA THR A 484 -9.41 -38.99 0.24
C THR A 484 -10.23 -37.89 -0.42
N LEU A 485 -10.25 -37.84 -1.76
CA LEU A 485 -11.07 -36.87 -2.50
C LEU A 485 -12.56 -37.01 -2.18
N GLU A 486 -13.04 -38.25 -2.03
CA GLU A 486 -14.43 -38.53 -1.61
C GLU A 486 -14.70 -38.08 -0.17
N GLN A 487 -13.73 -38.28 0.73
CA GLN A 487 -13.83 -37.78 2.11
C GLN A 487 -13.79 -36.25 2.20
N ARG A 488 -13.12 -35.56 1.27
CA ARG A 488 -13.13 -34.09 1.23
C ARG A 488 -14.39 -33.51 0.58
N LEU A 489 -15.31 -34.33 0.07
CA LEU A 489 -16.64 -33.89 -0.37
C LEU A 489 -17.61 -33.92 0.82
N LEU A 490 -17.67 -32.80 1.53
CA LEU A 490 -18.49 -32.67 2.74
C LEU A 490 -19.98 -32.52 2.39
N PRO A 491 -20.90 -32.89 3.31
CA PRO A 491 -22.34 -32.73 3.11
C PRO A 491 -22.82 -31.29 3.42
N ASP A 492 -22.09 -30.30 2.95
CA ASP A 492 -22.34 -28.86 3.19
C ASP A 492 -23.13 -28.17 2.06
N GLY A 493 -23.37 -28.90 0.96
CA GLY A 493 -24.11 -28.42 -0.20
C GLY A 493 -23.22 -28.03 -1.39
N GLU A 494 -21.89 -28.10 -1.25
CA GLU A 494 -20.96 -27.89 -2.34
C GLU A 494 -20.91 -29.12 -3.28
N GLU A 495 -20.80 -28.87 -4.58
CA GLU A 495 -20.76 -29.95 -5.60
C GLU A 495 -19.37 -30.56 -5.78
N CYS A 496 -18.33 -29.88 -5.29
CA CYS A 496 -16.93 -30.22 -5.48
C CYS A 496 -16.24 -30.54 -4.15
N ALA A 497 -15.28 -31.47 -4.19
CA ALA A 497 -14.47 -31.78 -3.02
C ALA A 497 -13.59 -30.59 -2.60
N HIS A 498 -13.50 -30.34 -1.30
CA HIS A 498 -12.67 -29.27 -0.74
C HIS A 498 -11.19 -29.49 -1.08
N PRO A 499 -10.51 -28.52 -1.71
CA PRO A 499 -9.11 -28.68 -2.12
C PRO A 499 -8.20 -28.81 -0.90
N LYS A 500 -7.04 -29.47 -1.08
CA LYS A 500 -5.98 -29.52 -0.06
C LYS A 500 -5.16 -28.23 -0.14
N PRO A 501 -5.08 -27.39 0.91
CA PRO A 501 -4.24 -26.20 0.94
C PRO A 501 -2.74 -26.52 0.81
N ARG A 502 -1.92 -25.51 0.47
CA ARG A 502 -0.45 -25.62 0.51
C ARG A 502 0.03 -25.79 1.95
N SER A 503 0.98 -26.69 2.15
CA SER A 503 1.60 -26.92 3.47
C SER A 503 2.26 -25.66 4.03
N ILE A 504 2.80 -24.79 3.17
CA ILE A 504 3.38 -23.50 3.55
C ILE A 504 2.64 -22.39 2.80
N ARG A 505 2.10 -21.41 3.54
CA ARG A 505 1.48 -20.21 2.99
C ARG A 505 2.18 -18.96 3.52
N PHE A 506 2.30 -17.95 2.66
CA PHE A 506 2.73 -16.62 3.07
C PHE A 506 1.51 -15.74 3.29
N VAL A 507 1.36 -15.21 4.51
CA VAL A 507 0.22 -14.36 4.88
C VAL A 507 0.74 -13.00 5.33
N GLY A 508 0.14 -11.94 4.79
CA GLY A 508 0.62 -10.58 5.00
C GLY A 508 1.88 -10.27 4.20
N GLY A 509 2.65 -9.28 4.67
CA GLY A 509 3.78 -8.71 3.94
C GLY A 509 3.36 -7.95 2.68
N ARG A 510 4.16 -6.98 2.25
CA ARG A 510 3.94 -6.31 0.96
C ARG A 510 4.86 -6.91 -0.08
N SER A 511 4.26 -7.53 -1.09
CA SER A 511 4.98 -7.91 -2.28
C SER A 511 5.03 -6.78 -3.29
N ILE A 512 6.19 -6.57 -3.88
CA ILE A 512 6.44 -5.81 -5.09
C ILE A 512 6.69 -6.77 -6.26
N ARG A 513 6.71 -6.26 -7.49
CA ARG A 513 7.19 -7.00 -8.66
C ARG A 513 8.57 -6.49 -9.04
N ARG A 514 9.49 -7.37 -9.42
CA ARG A 514 10.76 -7.01 -10.08
C ARG A 514 11.05 -8.06 -11.13
N GLY A 515 11.27 -7.62 -12.38
CA GLY A 515 11.41 -8.54 -13.52
C GLY A 515 10.22 -9.51 -13.65
N TYR A 516 9.01 -9.04 -13.33
CA TYR A 516 7.76 -9.82 -13.30
C TYR A 516 7.65 -10.90 -12.20
N SER A 517 8.67 -11.08 -11.35
CA SER A 517 8.61 -11.98 -10.21
C SER A 517 8.04 -11.29 -8.96
N ARG A 518 7.20 -12.00 -8.19
CA ARG A 518 6.71 -11.52 -6.90
C ARG A 518 7.83 -11.61 -5.86
N MET A 519 8.16 -10.48 -5.23
CA MET A 519 9.18 -10.37 -4.18
C MET A 519 8.66 -9.55 -3.00
N TYR A 520 9.16 -9.78 -1.79
CA TYR A 520 8.80 -9.01 -0.59
C TYR A 520 9.90 -8.02 -0.22
N LEU A 521 9.49 -6.90 0.38
CA LEU A 521 10.43 -5.93 0.94
C LEU A 521 10.97 -6.45 2.28
N PRO A 522 12.26 -6.23 2.58
CA PRO A 522 12.92 -6.81 3.76
C PRO A 522 12.36 -6.28 5.08
N TYR A 523 11.68 -5.13 5.04
CA TYR A 523 11.05 -4.49 6.20
C TYR A 523 9.53 -4.73 6.30
N ASP A 524 8.91 -5.47 5.38
CA ASP A 524 7.49 -5.85 5.39
C ASP A 524 7.32 -7.26 4.83
N LEU A 525 7.97 -8.22 5.50
CA LEU A 525 7.95 -9.64 5.17
C LEU A 525 6.62 -10.29 5.53
N PRO A 526 6.23 -11.36 4.84
CA PRO A 526 5.05 -12.14 5.20
C PRO A 526 5.34 -13.00 6.44
N MET A 527 4.29 -13.40 7.14
CA MET A 527 4.33 -14.51 8.08
C MET A 527 4.19 -15.83 7.33
N ILE A 528 4.73 -16.90 7.90
CA ILE A 528 4.51 -18.26 7.42
C ILE A 528 3.34 -18.87 8.20
N GLU A 529 2.36 -19.40 7.49
CA GLU A 529 1.38 -20.34 8.03
C GLU A 529 1.74 -21.76 7.57
N LEU A 530 1.81 -22.69 8.52
CA LEU A 530 2.15 -24.09 8.26
C LEU A 530 0.93 -25.00 8.49
N ASP A 531 0.36 -25.47 7.38
CA ASP A 531 -0.73 -26.46 7.35
C ASP A 531 -0.13 -27.86 7.13
N ALA A 532 0.41 -28.44 8.21
CA ALA A 532 1.11 -29.72 8.16
C ALA A 532 0.98 -30.51 9.47
N PRO A 533 1.23 -31.83 9.46
CA PRO A 533 1.13 -32.67 10.65
C PRO A 533 2.05 -32.20 11.79
N GLU A 534 1.68 -32.53 13.02
CA GLU A 534 2.47 -32.20 14.20
C GLU A 534 3.92 -32.72 14.09
N GLY A 535 4.88 -31.93 14.59
CA GLY A 535 6.30 -32.24 14.51
C GLY A 535 6.94 -31.95 13.15
N THR A 536 6.18 -31.49 12.15
CA THR A 536 6.75 -30.96 10.90
C THR A 536 7.67 -29.78 11.21
N ARG A 537 8.86 -29.76 10.61
CA ARG A 537 9.82 -28.66 10.76
C ARG A 537 9.90 -27.87 9.47
N ILE A 538 10.01 -26.55 9.61
CA ILE A 538 10.40 -25.69 8.50
C ILE A 538 11.92 -25.60 8.52
N THR A 539 12.54 -26.03 7.43
CA THR A 539 14.00 -25.92 7.26
C THR A 539 14.30 -25.07 6.05
N CYS A 540 15.33 -24.24 6.16
CA CYS A 540 15.92 -23.51 5.05
C CYS A 540 17.42 -23.79 5.05
N SER A 541 18.01 -23.95 3.86
CA SER A 541 19.45 -24.21 3.70
C SER A 541 20.32 -22.96 3.86
N GLN A 542 19.69 -21.80 4.07
CA GLN A 542 20.33 -20.49 4.15
C GLN A 542 20.00 -19.84 5.50
N ASP A 543 20.83 -18.89 5.93
CA ASP A 543 20.67 -18.17 7.20
C ASP A 543 19.43 -17.25 7.17
N ILE A 544 18.30 -17.80 7.57
CA ILE A 544 17.09 -17.07 7.94
C ILE A 544 16.65 -17.50 9.32
N ILE A 545 16.13 -16.54 10.07
CA ILE A 545 15.62 -16.79 11.41
C ILE A 545 14.11 -16.94 11.28
N ILE A 546 13.62 -18.15 11.56
CA ILE A 546 12.20 -18.47 11.57
C ILE A 546 11.82 -18.68 13.03
N HIS A 547 11.04 -17.75 13.58
CA HIS A 547 10.53 -17.86 14.94
C HIS A 547 9.08 -18.27 14.91
N GLU A 548 8.76 -19.43 15.50
CA GLU A 548 7.38 -19.79 15.75
C GLU A 548 6.77 -18.77 16.70
N THR A 549 5.68 -18.14 16.28
CA THR A 549 4.97 -17.18 17.11
C THR A 549 4.35 -17.96 18.26
N PHE A 550 4.86 -17.74 19.48
CA PHE A 550 4.52 -18.58 20.63
C PHE A 550 3.03 -18.40 20.97
N LEU A 551 2.26 -19.48 20.84
CA LEU A 551 0.99 -19.61 21.55
C LEU A 551 1.35 -19.78 23.03
N PRO A 552 0.82 -18.97 23.96
CA PRO A 552 1.04 -19.20 25.37
C PRO A 552 0.67 -20.65 25.65
N THR A 553 1.67 -21.46 25.99
CA THR A 553 1.44 -22.84 26.39
C THR A 553 0.50 -22.74 27.58
N TYR A 554 -0.71 -23.27 27.44
CA TYR A 554 -1.63 -23.40 28.55
C TYR A 554 -0.93 -24.24 29.61
N ALA A 555 -0.32 -23.54 30.56
CA ALA A 555 0.37 -24.13 31.68
C ALA A 555 -0.70 -24.62 32.64
N ASN A 556 -1.13 -25.88 32.50
CA ASN A 556 -1.31 -26.78 33.62
C ASN A 556 -1.61 -28.23 33.19
N THR A 557 -0.61 -29.07 33.42
CA THR A 557 -0.67 -30.41 34.04
C THR A 557 -1.66 -31.48 33.54
N GLY A 558 -1.11 -32.44 32.77
CA GLY A 558 -1.63 -33.80 32.63
C GLY A 558 -2.51 -34.03 31.39
N GLU A 559 -1.96 -34.74 30.40
CA GLU A 559 -2.56 -35.05 29.09
C GLU A 559 -2.54 -33.89 28.06
N GLN A 560 -2.28 -34.25 26.79
CA GLN A 560 -1.99 -33.33 25.69
C GLN A 560 -3.21 -32.42 25.39
N ALA A 561 -2.99 -31.10 25.23
CA ALA A 561 -4.03 -30.18 24.79
C ALA A 561 -4.68 -30.69 23.48
N GLN A 562 -6.01 -30.86 23.47
CA GLN A 562 -6.72 -31.50 22.37
C GLN A 562 -6.82 -30.63 21.11
N LEU A 563 -6.70 -29.31 21.27
CA LEU A 563 -6.91 -28.30 20.23
C LEU A 563 -5.59 -27.62 19.87
N ILE A 564 -5.14 -27.82 18.62
CA ILE A 564 -3.84 -27.32 18.14
C ILE A 564 -4.12 -26.29 17.03
N PRO A 565 -3.93 -24.99 17.29
CA PRO A 565 -4.05 -23.96 16.27
C PRO A 565 -3.04 -24.13 15.13
N LEU A 566 -3.37 -23.55 13.98
CA LEU A 566 -2.45 -23.43 12.86
C LEU A 566 -1.16 -22.75 13.30
N ARG A 567 -0.02 -23.39 13.02
CA ARG A 567 1.30 -22.89 13.42
C ARG A 567 1.69 -21.70 12.54
N ARG A 568 2.10 -20.62 13.20
CA ARG A 568 2.51 -19.36 12.57
C ARG A 568 3.96 -19.06 12.88
N PHE A 569 4.69 -18.52 11.91
CA PHE A 569 6.09 -18.17 12.08
C PHE A 569 6.38 -16.77 11.54
N GLU A 570 7.14 -16.00 12.31
CA GLU A 570 7.75 -14.76 11.88
C GLU A 570 9.07 -15.05 11.17
N ILE A 571 9.31 -14.32 10.08
CA ILE A 571 10.56 -14.37 9.34
C ILE A 571 11.39 -13.15 9.72
N ARG A 572 12.63 -13.39 10.16
CA ARG A 572 13.65 -12.34 10.33
C ARG A 572 14.85 -12.69 9.47
N LEU A 573 15.34 -11.68 8.76
CA LEU A 573 16.51 -11.83 7.89
C LEU A 573 17.72 -11.20 8.56
N PRO A 574 18.89 -11.87 8.53
CA PRO A 574 20.14 -11.28 9.04
C PRO A 574 20.64 -10.12 8.19
N SER A 575 20.23 -10.04 6.91
CA SER A 575 20.59 -8.93 6.02
C SER A 575 19.43 -8.52 5.12
N ALA A 576 19.38 -7.24 4.75
CA ALA A 576 18.37 -6.68 3.84
C ALA A 576 18.76 -6.81 2.35
N ARG A 577 19.59 -7.82 2.01
CA ARG A 577 20.06 -8.06 0.64
C ARG A 577 18.99 -8.78 -0.17
N SER A 578 19.08 -8.63 -1.50
CA SER A 578 18.25 -9.42 -2.40
C SER A 578 18.58 -10.90 -2.23
N ALA A 579 17.57 -11.74 -2.02
CA ALA A 579 17.79 -13.17 -1.80
C ALA A 579 16.55 -14.00 -2.13
N SER A 580 16.75 -15.29 -2.38
CA SER A 580 15.67 -16.27 -2.49
C SER A 580 15.90 -17.40 -1.49
N TYR A 581 14.87 -17.67 -0.70
CA TYR A 581 14.86 -18.69 0.35
C TYR A 581 13.86 -19.77 -0.01
N VAL A 582 14.33 -21.01 -0.09
CA VAL A 582 13.44 -22.17 -0.26
C VAL A 582 13.17 -22.76 1.12
N LEU A 583 11.91 -22.68 1.53
CA LEU A 583 11.41 -23.24 2.77
C LEU A 583 10.90 -24.64 2.47
N HIS A 584 11.41 -25.63 3.19
CA HIS A 584 10.93 -27.01 3.12
C HIS A 584 10.15 -27.34 4.38
N ALA A 585 8.93 -27.87 4.20
CA ALA A 585 8.18 -28.49 5.28
C ALA A 585 8.54 -29.98 5.30
N THR A 586 9.25 -30.41 6.34
CA THR A 586 9.74 -31.79 6.48
C THR A 586 9.06 -32.46 7.67
N ALA A 587 8.37 -33.55 7.42
CA ALA A 587 7.73 -34.36 8.46
C ALA A 587 8.76 -34.97 9.41
N LYS A 588 8.30 -35.43 10.59
CA LYS A 588 9.16 -36.04 11.62
C LYS A 588 9.96 -37.26 11.13
N ASN A 589 9.43 -37.98 10.15
CA ASN A 589 10.06 -39.14 9.51
C ASN A 589 11.06 -38.77 8.40
N GLY A 590 11.28 -37.48 8.14
CA GLY A 590 12.16 -36.99 7.07
C GLY A 590 11.50 -36.81 5.70
N THR A 591 10.22 -37.14 5.55
CA THR A 591 9.49 -36.94 4.27
C THR A 591 9.23 -35.45 4.02
N GLN A 592 9.55 -34.95 2.83
CA GLN A 592 9.21 -33.59 2.42
C GLN A 592 7.72 -33.51 2.07
N LEU A 593 6.98 -32.67 2.79
CA LEU A 593 5.54 -32.46 2.63
C LEU A 593 5.19 -31.33 1.66
N GLY A 594 6.15 -30.44 1.41
CA GLY A 594 5.96 -29.30 0.53
C GLY A 594 7.12 -28.34 0.60
N GLN A 595 7.13 -27.37 -0.31
CA GLN A 595 8.07 -26.27 -0.30
C GLN A 595 7.39 -24.96 -0.72
N ALA A 596 7.92 -23.85 -0.23
CA ALA A 596 7.55 -22.52 -0.68
C ALA A 596 8.81 -21.67 -0.85
N LYS A 597 8.80 -20.77 -1.84
CA LYS A 597 9.93 -19.89 -2.12
C LYS A 597 9.60 -18.46 -1.67
N LEU A 598 10.36 -17.95 -0.71
CA LEU A 598 10.33 -16.55 -0.31
C LEU A 598 11.39 -15.79 -1.12
N ARG A 599 10.96 -14.88 -2.01
CA ARG A 599 11.86 -13.94 -2.68
C ARG A 599 11.85 -12.62 -1.94
N VAL A 600 13.03 -12.11 -1.59
CA VAL A 600 13.23 -10.85 -0.90
C VAL A 600 13.98 -9.91 -1.81
N ALA A 601 13.43 -8.72 -1.98
CA ALA A 601 14.04 -7.65 -2.75
C ALA A 601 15.12 -6.96 -1.92
N GLY A 602 16.25 -6.61 -2.55
CA GLY A 602 17.21 -5.69 -1.94
C GLY A 602 16.61 -4.27 -1.82
N LEU A 603 17.05 -3.51 -0.82
CA LEU A 603 16.63 -2.11 -0.61
C LEU A 603 16.91 -1.20 -1.82
N GLY A 604 18.02 -1.45 -2.54
CA GLY A 604 18.50 -0.62 -3.66
C GLY A 604 18.00 -1.01 -5.06
N GLY A 605 16.80 -1.58 -5.22
CA GLY A 605 16.29 -1.87 -6.57
C GLY A 605 15.23 -0.88 -7.04
N ASP A 606 15.52 -0.18 -8.12
CA ASP A 606 14.78 1.00 -8.61
C ASP A 606 13.55 0.68 -9.44
N PHE A 607 12.86 -0.43 -9.16
CA PHE A 607 11.57 -0.68 -9.80
C PHE A 607 10.53 0.28 -9.22
N VAL A 608 10.04 1.22 -10.04
CA VAL A 608 8.99 2.20 -9.73
C VAL A 608 7.85 1.94 -10.71
N ASP A 609 6.85 1.13 -10.37
CA ASP A 609 5.60 1.26 -11.13
C ASP A 609 5.10 2.70 -10.95
N MET A 610 4.84 3.44 -12.03
CA MET A 610 4.29 4.79 -11.90
C MET A 610 2.76 4.79 -11.90
N GLY A 611 2.14 3.62 -12.07
CA GLY A 611 0.71 3.54 -12.31
C GLY A 611 0.30 4.41 -13.50
N ARG A 612 -1.00 4.66 -13.62
CA ARG A 612 -1.52 5.61 -14.61
C ARG A 612 -1.31 7.05 -14.12
N PRO A 613 -1.10 8.02 -15.03
CA PRO A 613 -1.02 9.44 -14.67
C PRO A 613 -2.19 9.85 -13.77
N PHE A 614 -1.88 10.54 -12.68
CA PHE A 614 -2.84 10.97 -11.68
C PHE A 614 -2.50 12.38 -11.20
N SER A 615 -3.50 13.25 -11.26
CA SER A 615 -3.43 14.59 -10.69
C SER A 615 -4.80 14.99 -10.11
N LEU A 616 -4.85 16.16 -9.49
CA LEU A 616 -6.07 16.77 -8.98
C LEU A 616 -6.42 18.00 -9.80
N ASP A 617 -7.70 18.26 -10.04
CA ASP A 617 -8.15 19.55 -10.56
C ASP A 617 -8.07 20.65 -9.50
N ASN A 618 -8.48 21.87 -9.87
CA ASN A 618 -8.41 23.03 -8.99
C ASN A 618 -9.34 22.97 -7.77
N LEU A 619 -10.29 22.03 -7.73
CA LEU A 619 -11.17 21.76 -6.59
C LEU A 619 -10.71 20.53 -5.78
N GLY A 620 -9.68 19.82 -6.21
CA GLY A 620 -9.19 18.60 -5.58
C GLY A 620 -9.87 17.32 -6.10
N ILE A 621 -10.52 17.38 -7.26
CA ILE A 621 -11.19 16.24 -7.90
C ILE A 621 -10.14 15.43 -8.68
N PRO A 622 -10.09 14.10 -8.52
CA PRO A 622 -9.20 13.22 -9.27
C PRO A 622 -9.31 13.37 -10.80
N MET A 623 -8.15 13.46 -11.46
CA MET A 623 -7.97 13.46 -12.90
C MET A 623 -7.03 12.31 -13.30
N THR A 624 -7.32 11.67 -14.43
CA THR A 624 -6.46 10.61 -15.02
C THR A 624 -5.47 11.16 -16.04
N SER A 625 -5.13 12.45 -15.93
CA SER A 625 -4.14 13.13 -16.75
C SER A 625 -3.14 13.85 -15.85
N ASP A 626 -2.02 14.27 -16.40
CA ASP A 626 -0.99 15.04 -15.69
C ASP A 626 -1.21 16.56 -15.80
N GLU A 627 -2.41 17.02 -16.16
CA GLU A 627 -2.71 18.44 -16.39
C GLU A 627 -2.97 19.22 -15.09
N GLY A 628 -3.31 18.51 -14.00
CA GLY A 628 -3.64 19.07 -12.71
C GLY A 628 -2.46 19.14 -11.73
N LEU A 629 -2.79 19.33 -10.45
CA LEU A 629 -1.83 19.31 -9.34
C LEU A 629 -1.41 17.88 -9.00
N SER A 630 -0.11 17.61 -8.97
CA SER A 630 0.47 16.34 -8.49
C SER A 630 1.60 16.63 -7.51
N GLY A 631 1.38 16.35 -6.22
CA GLY A 631 2.28 16.78 -5.15
C GLY A 631 2.40 18.30 -5.07
N VAL A 632 3.54 18.81 -5.50
CA VAL A 632 3.83 20.25 -5.51
C VAL A 632 3.92 20.80 -6.93
N PHE A 633 3.81 19.93 -7.94
CA PHE A 633 3.99 20.28 -9.33
C PHE A 633 2.64 20.64 -9.98
N LEU A 634 2.64 21.73 -10.75
CA LEU A 634 1.51 22.19 -11.53
C LEU A 634 2.01 22.59 -12.94
N PRO A 635 1.57 21.92 -14.03
CA PRO A 635 2.16 22.10 -15.36
C PRO A 635 1.72 23.38 -16.09
N VAL A 636 0.50 23.87 -15.83
CA VAL A 636 -0.22 24.81 -16.71
C VAL A 636 0.15 26.28 -16.46
N ILE A 637 1.06 26.58 -15.54
CA ILE A 637 1.42 27.97 -15.19
C ILE A 637 2.89 28.20 -15.50
N GLU A 638 3.17 29.04 -16.52
CA GLU A 638 4.49 29.67 -16.65
C GLU A 638 4.80 30.31 -15.29
N GLN A 639 5.85 29.83 -14.61
CA GLN A 639 6.32 30.26 -13.29
C GLN A 639 6.85 31.72 -13.31
N SER A 640 6.08 32.63 -13.88
CA SER A 640 6.40 34.03 -14.10
C SER A 640 6.38 34.77 -12.77
N ALA A 641 7.57 34.91 -12.19
CA ALA A 641 8.04 36.06 -11.40
C ALA A 641 7.08 36.66 -10.34
N PHE A 642 6.29 35.87 -9.63
CA PHE A 642 5.65 36.36 -8.41
C PHE A 642 6.71 36.57 -7.33
N LYS A 643 7.22 37.80 -7.21
CA LYS A 643 8.15 38.16 -6.13
C LYS A 643 7.36 38.26 -4.83
N VAL A 644 7.36 37.19 -4.04
CA VAL A 644 6.72 37.17 -2.73
C VAL A 644 7.72 37.65 -1.68
N VAL A 645 7.32 38.64 -0.89
CA VAL A 645 8.12 39.04 0.29
C VAL A 645 7.94 37.95 1.35
N GLY A 646 9.04 37.24 1.59
CA GLY A 646 9.12 36.10 2.48
C GLY A 646 9.49 36.44 3.91
N PHE A 647 9.76 35.40 4.70
CA PHE A 647 10.29 35.51 6.07
C PHE A 647 11.77 35.14 6.11
N ASP A 648 12.55 35.82 6.96
CA ASP A 648 13.93 35.42 7.27
C ASP A 648 13.94 34.66 8.59
N LEU A 649 14.13 33.34 8.50
CA LEU A 649 14.06 32.41 9.62
C LEU A 649 15.35 32.43 10.42
N LYS A 650 15.23 32.34 11.74
CA LYS A 650 16.38 32.10 12.62
C LYS A 650 16.85 30.65 12.48
N PRO A 651 18.14 30.36 12.73
CA PRO A 651 18.66 28.99 12.65
C PRO A 651 17.91 27.96 13.50
N VAL A 652 17.38 28.37 14.66
CA VAL A 652 16.58 27.49 15.53
C VAL A 652 15.22 27.10 14.90
N GLU A 653 14.68 27.95 14.02
CA GLU A 653 13.40 27.72 13.34
C GLU A 653 13.55 26.78 12.14
N LEU A 654 14.78 26.51 11.68
CA LEU A 654 15.05 25.53 10.62
C LEU A 654 14.86 24.09 11.11
N GLY A 655 15.10 23.83 12.40
CA GLY A 655 15.11 22.49 12.98
C GLY A 655 16.51 21.91 13.18
N ALA A 656 16.56 20.69 13.72
CA ALA A 656 17.82 20.02 14.04
C ALA A 656 18.55 19.56 12.77
N ILE A 657 19.88 19.66 12.75
CA ILE A 657 20.68 19.21 11.61
C ILE A 657 20.62 17.67 11.51
N VAL A 658 20.30 17.17 10.33
CA VAL A 658 20.31 15.73 10.02
C VAL A 658 21.70 15.34 9.55
N LYS A 659 22.34 14.41 10.25
CA LYS A 659 23.59 13.79 9.81
C LYS A 659 23.30 12.58 8.93
N HIS A 660 24.12 12.35 7.91
CA HIS A 660 23.90 11.27 6.94
C HIS A 660 23.97 9.86 7.56
N ASP A 661 24.72 9.67 8.63
CA ASP A 661 24.85 8.42 9.39
C ASP A 661 23.68 8.19 10.37
N ALA A 662 22.85 9.21 10.60
CA ALA A 662 21.75 9.21 11.55
C ALA A 662 20.36 9.31 10.90
N VAL A 663 20.24 9.05 9.60
CA VAL A 663 18.94 9.09 8.90
C VAL A 663 18.01 7.99 9.42
N ILE A 664 16.89 8.40 10.04
CA ILE A 664 15.91 7.47 10.60
C ILE A 664 14.90 7.06 9.51
N ILE A 665 14.86 5.76 9.20
CA ILE A 665 13.88 5.17 8.28
C ILE A 665 12.67 4.65 9.08
N ASP A 666 11.71 5.54 9.31
CA ASP A 666 10.48 5.28 10.07
C ASP A 666 9.39 4.58 9.24
N VAL A 667 8.24 4.31 9.87
CA VAL A 667 7.05 3.71 9.23
C VAL A 667 6.63 4.46 7.96
N ARG A 668 6.64 5.79 8.00
CA ARG A 668 6.15 6.64 6.91
C ARG A 668 7.12 6.60 5.72
N LYS A 669 8.43 6.66 5.96
CA LYS A 669 9.45 6.51 4.92
C LYS A 669 9.44 5.10 4.30
N LYS A 670 9.24 4.04 5.10
CA LYS A 670 9.05 2.65 4.59
C LYS A 670 7.80 2.54 3.72
N PHE A 671 6.70 3.17 4.14
CA PHE A 671 5.46 3.20 3.35
C PHE A 671 5.66 3.94 2.02
N LEU A 672 6.29 5.12 2.03
CA LEU A 672 6.60 5.86 0.82
C LEU A 672 7.53 5.07 -0.11
N ASP A 673 8.55 4.38 0.42
CA ASP A 673 9.45 3.54 -0.39
C ASP A 673 8.70 2.39 -1.07
N SER A 674 7.77 1.76 -0.36
CA SER A 674 6.92 0.71 -0.94
C SER A 674 5.91 1.27 -1.95
N LEU A 675 5.34 2.45 -1.71
CA LEU A 675 4.41 3.12 -2.61
C LEU A 675 5.12 3.57 -3.88
N ALA A 676 6.30 4.17 -3.77
CA ALA A 676 7.15 4.52 -4.91
C ALA A 676 7.44 3.29 -5.77
N GLN A 677 7.68 2.12 -5.15
CA GLN A 677 7.92 0.89 -5.91
C GLN A 677 6.69 0.34 -6.64
N SER A 678 5.49 0.62 -6.13
CA SER A 678 4.24 0.04 -6.63
C SER A 678 3.36 1.03 -7.41
N GLY A 679 3.70 2.32 -7.41
CA GLY A 679 2.97 3.39 -8.11
C GLY A 679 1.65 3.77 -7.48
N SER A 680 0.85 2.79 -7.12
CA SER A 680 -0.40 3.04 -6.41
C SER A 680 -0.86 1.82 -5.63
N PHE A 681 -1.64 2.09 -4.58
CA PHE A 681 -2.28 1.08 -3.75
C PHE A 681 -3.78 1.34 -3.68
N ASP A 682 -4.57 0.27 -3.75
CA ASP A 682 -5.92 0.34 -3.19
C ASP A 682 -5.86 0.69 -1.72
N TYR A 683 -6.85 1.44 -1.25
CA TYR A 683 -6.87 1.95 0.13
C TYR A 683 -6.69 0.85 1.18
N GLY A 684 -7.40 -0.28 1.03
CA GLY A 684 -7.27 -1.42 1.93
C GLY A 684 -5.86 -2.00 1.99
N VAL A 685 -5.15 -2.04 0.86
CA VAL A 685 -3.75 -2.50 0.80
C VAL A 685 -2.83 -1.53 1.53
N ALA A 686 -2.97 -0.23 1.26
CA ALA A 686 -2.18 0.82 1.91
C ALA A 686 -2.37 0.81 3.44
N ARG A 687 -3.63 0.73 3.88
CA ARG A 687 -4.02 0.64 5.29
C ARG A 687 -3.40 -0.58 5.97
N ASN A 688 -3.56 -1.76 5.38
CA ASN A 688 -3.06 -3.00 5.97
C ASN A 688 -1.52 -2.99 6.06
N GLN A 689 -0.83 -2.39 5.09
CA GLN A 689 0.63 -2.21 5.16
C GLN A 689 1.02 -1.28 6.31
N LEU A 690 0.40 -0.09 6.42
CA LEU A 690 0.68 0.84 7.51
C LEU A 690 0.45 0.19 8.88
N GLN A 691 -0.65 -0.56 9.05
CA GLN A 691 -0.93 -1.27 10.31
C GLN A 691 0.17 -2.28 10.66
N ARG A 692 0.67 -3.06 9.69
CA ARG A 692 1.78 -3.99 9.94
C ARG A 692 3.06 -3.25 10.31
N LEU A 693 3.42 -2.20 9.57
CA LEU A 693 4.62 -1.40 9.85
C LEU A 693 4.55 -0.73 11.23
N ILE A 694 3.36 -0.26 11.63
CA ILE A 694 3.12 0.29 12.97
C ILE A 694 3.30 -0.80 14.04
N ARG A 695 2.70 -1.98 13.86
CA ARG A 695 2.81 -3.09 14.83
C ARG A 695 4.23 -3.60 15.03
N THR A 696 5.07 -3.56 14.00
CA THR A 696 6.46 -4.04 14.04
C THR A 696 7.47 -2.96 14.45
N SER A 697 6.99 -1.78 14.85
CA SER A 697 7.81 -0.67 15.33
C SER A 697 7.22 -0.06 16.60
N ASP A 698 7.98 0.77 17.31
CA ASP A 698 7.47 1.53 18.46
C ASP A 698 6.63 2.75 18.03
N ALA A 699 6.09 2.74 16.81
CA ALA A 699 5.32 3.83 16.25
C ALA A 699 3.85 3.76 16.68
N PHE A 700 3.20 4.92 16.74
CA PHE A 700 1.77 5.05 16.98
C PHE A 700 1.14 5.88 15.85
N GLY A 701 -0.11 5.59 15.49
CA GLY A 701 -0.88 6.37 14.53
C GLY A 701 -2.03 5.62 13.89
N ASP A 702 -3.01 6.36 13.39
CA ASP A 702 -4.07 5.83 12.55
C ASP A 702 -3.64 5.86 11.07
N PRO A 703 -3.77 4.75 10.30
CA PRO A 703 -3.37 4.71 8.90
C PRO A 703 -4.02 5.79 8.02
N ALA A 704 -5.31 6.09 8.22
CA ALA A 704 -6.01 7.09 7.43
C ALA A 704 -5.47 8.49 7.73
N LEU A 705 -5.20 8.80 9.00
CA LEU A 705 -4.57 10.07 9.39
C LEU A 705 -3.15 10.22 8.83
N ILE A 706 -2.35 9.15 8.84
CA ILE A 706 -1.01 9.15 8.22
C ILE A 706 -1.12 9.44 6.71
N LEU A 707 -2.03 8.79 6.00
CA LEU A 707 -2.24 9.02 4.56
C LEU A 707 -2.69 10.46 4.27
N LEU A 708 -3.59 11.02 5.07
CA LEU A 708 -4.04 12.40 4.93
C LEU A 708 -2.92 13.42 5.25
N ASP A 709 -2.02 13.11 6.17
CA ASP A 709 -0.83 13.94 6.46
C ASP A 709 0.22 13.87 5.35
N LEU A 710 0.51 12.68 4.82
CA LEU A 710 1.40 12.55 3.67
C LEU A 710 0.82 13.23 2.42
N CYS A 711 -0.51 13.11 2.24
CA CYS A 711 -1.22 13.82 1.19
C CYS A 711 -1.09 15.33 1.41
N ARG A 712 -1.46 15.93 2.54
CA ARG A 712 -1.40 17.40 2.70
C ARG A 712 0.00 18.00 2.48
N ARG A 713 1.08 17.24 2.71
CA ARG A 713 2.48 17.62 2.48
C ARG A 713 2.95 17.43 1.03
N GLY A 714 2.17 16.72 0.21
CA GLY A 714 2.48 16.43 -1.19
C GLY A 714 3.44 15.28 -1.42
N HIS A 715 3.50 14.33 -0.48
CA HIS A 715 4.28 13.09 -0.65
C HIS A 715 3.53 12.01 -1.43
N LEU A 716 2.20 12.10 -1.50
CA LEU A 716 1.33 11.18 -2.24
C LEU A 716 0.04 11.89 -2.62
N GLU A 717 -0.75 11.30 -3.51
CA GLU A 717 -2.12 11.76 -3.76
C GLU A 717 -3.17 10.69 -3.44
N ILE A 718 -4.37 11.16 -3.10
CA ILE A 718 -5.50 10.31 -2.72
C ILE A 718 -6.63 10.47 -3.74
N SER A 719 -6.94 9.38 -4.43
CA SER A 719 -8.13 9.27 -5.26
C SER A 719 -9.35 8.97 -4.39
N ARG A 720 -10.43 9.74 -4.60
CA ARG A 720 -11.72 9.53 -3.95
C ARG A 720 -12.78 9.10 -4.95
N THR A 721 -13.70 8.23 -4.52
CA THR A 721 -14.89 7.87 -5.30
C THR A 721 -15.77 9.11 -5.54
N HIS A 722 -16.76 9.00 -6.43
CA HIS A 722 -17.71 10.08 -6.67
C HIS A 722 -18.47 10.50 -5.39
N LYS A 723 -18.61 9.59 -4.43
CA LYS A 723 -19.23 9.81 -3.12
C LYS A 723 -18.28 10.41 -2.06
N GLY A 724 -16.96 10.33 -2.27
CA GLY A 724 -15.95 10.90 -1.37
C GLY A 724 -15.10 9.89 -0.59
N HIS A 725 -15.32 8.58 -0.76
CA HIS A 725 -14.51 7.55 -0.10
C HIS A 725 -13.10 7.49 -0.64
N ILE A 726 -12.12 7.24 0.22
CA ILE A 726 -10.75 6.98 -0.22
C ILE A 726 -10.72 5.66 -0.98
N ALA A 727 -10.42 5.72 -2.27
CA ALA A 727 -10.37 4.56 -3.14
C ALA A 727 -8.94 4.05 -3.31
N ARG A 728 -8.02 4.97 -3.64
CA ARG A 728 -6.67 4.62 -4.07
C ARG A 728 -5.65 5.68 -3.63
N ILE A 729 -4.45 5.23 -3.32
CA ILE A 729 -3.29 6.04 -2.95
C ILE A 729 -2.30 5.99 -4.11
N HIS A 730 -1.86 7.14 -4.59
CA HIS A 730 -0.99 7.28 -5.75
C HIS A 730 0.37 7.85 -5.33
N SER A 731 1.43 7.29 -5.90
CA SER A 731 2.75 7.87 -5.85
C SER A 731 2.77 9.17 -6.65
N VAL A 732 3.72 10.02 -6.30
CA VAL A 732 3.93 11.34 -6.87
C VAL A 732 5.42 11.49 -7.12
N LYS A 733 5.76 12.14 -8.24
CA LYS A 733 7.16 12.35 -8.59
C LYS A 733 7.91 13.13 -7.51
N PRO A 734 9.07 12.62 -7.02
CA PRO A 734 9.92 13.35 -6.09
C PRO A 734 10.34 14.71 -6.64
N THR A 735 10.16 15.75 -5.82
CA THR A 735 10.31 17.15 -6.24
C THR A 735 10.86 17.99 -5.09
N PHE A 736 11.84 18.84 -5.38
CA PHE A 736 12.21 19.95 -4.50
C PHE A 736 11.41 21.19 -4.85
N TYR A 737 11.18 22.03 -3.85
CA TYR A 737 10.53 23.31 -4.06
C TYR A 737 11.12 24.40 -3.19
N SER A 738 11.20 25.63 -3.70
CA SER A 738 11.62 26.77 -2.89
C SER A 738 10.50 27.23 -1.97
N LEU A 739 10.84 27.47 -0.71
CA LEU A 739 9.94 28.10 0.25
C LEU A 739 9.96 29.63 0.03
N PRO A 740 8.89 30.35 0.40
CA PRO A 740 8.89 31.80 0.47
C PRO A 740 9.69 32.31 1.69
N SER A 741 10.76 31.63 2.10
CA SER A 741 11.56 32.00 3.27
C SER A 741 13.05 31.82 3.01
N THR A 742 13.86 32.64 3.65
CA THR A 742 15.33 32.57 3.68
C THR A 742 15.81 32.33 5.11
N SER A 743 17.09 32.07 5.29
CA SER A 743 17.73 32.13 6.61
C SER A 743 19.09 32.79 6.46
N HIS A 744 19.20 34.04 6.91
CA HIS A 744 20.40 34.89 6.75
C HIS A 744 20.80 35.16 5.29
N GLY A 745 19.82 35.18 4.38
CA GLY A 745 20.01 35.41 2.95
C GLY A 745 19.87 34.16 2.06
N PRO A 746 20.53 33.03 2.35
CA PRO A 746 20.35 31.78 1.62
C PRO A 746 18.90 31.31 1.52
N GLN A 747 18.57 30.73 0.35
CA GLN A 747 17.25 30.13 0.12
C GLN A 747 17.07 28.83 0.89
N ILE A 748 15.82 28.54 1.22
CA ILE A 748 15.40 27.28 1.83
C ILE A 748 14.55 26.51 0.84
N TRP A 749 14.88 25.25 0.61
CA TRP A 749 14.07 24.32 -0.18
C TRP A 749 13.40 23.29 0.71
N GLY A 750 12.23 22.82 0.29
CA GLY A 750 11.51 21.71 0.89
C GLY A 750 11.55 20.48 -0.02
N VAL A 751 11.25 19.32 0.55
CA VAL A 751 11.23 18.04 -0.15
C VAL A 751 9.80 17.50 -0.19
N ALA A 752 9.33 17.10 -1.37
CA ALA A 752 8.01 16.50 -1.57
C ALA A 752 8.07 15.33 -2.58
N GLY A 753 6.92 14.69 -2.79
CA GLY A 753 6.77 13.49 -3.61
C GLY A 753 7.05 12.19 -2.86
N THR A 754 6.92 11.07 -3.56
CA THR A 754 7.03 9.73 -2.97
C THR A 754 8.47 9.24 -3.07
N LEU A 755 9.25 9.45 -2.02
CA LEU A 755 10.68 9.15 -2.01
C LEU A 755 10.99 7.68 -1.68
N ARG A 756 12.01 7.15 -2.34
CA ARG A 756 12.70 5.89 -2.01
C ARG A 756 13.62 6.09 -0.80
N ILE A 757 13.99 5.01 -0.12
CA ILE A 757 14.99 5.05 0.97
C ILE A 757 16.31 5.66 0.49
N SER A 758 16.79 5.23 -0.69
CA SER A 758 18.02 5.76 -1.30
C SER A 758 17.97 7.27 -1.55
N HIS A 759 16.80 7.82 -1.88
CA HIS A 759 16.63 9.26 -2.06
C HIS A 759 16.87 10.03 -0.76
N TRP A 760 16.33 9.55 0.37
CA TRP A 760 16.55 10.18 1.67
C TRP A 760 18.05 10.18 2.03
N GLU A 761 18.75 9.08 1.79
CA GLU A 761 20.20 9.00 2.02
C GLU A 761 21.00 9.94 1.11
N ASN A 762 20.67 10.00 -0.18
CA ASN A 762 21.35 10.88 -1.14
C ASN A 762 21.17 12.36 -0.78
N ILE A 763 19.98 12.76 -0.34
CA ILE A 763 19.71 14.12 0.12
C ILE A 763 20.54 14.45 1.37
N ALA A 764 20.65 13.52 2.32
CA ALA A 764 21.42 13.73 3.54
C ALA A 764 22.94 13.81 3.29
N ARG A 765 23.47 13.12 2.27
CA ARG A 765 24.91 13.11 1.92
C ARG A 765 25.36 14.33 1.11
N ALA A 766 24.44 15.14 0.58
CA ALA A 766 24.73 16.27 -0.31
C ALA A 766 25.19 17.55 0.43
N GLU A 767 26.08 17.41 1.41
CA GLU A 767 26.49 18.48 2.34
C GLU A 767 27.20 19.67 1.66
N LYS A 768 27.72 19.49 0.43
CA LYS A 768 28.32 20.57 -0.37
C LYS A 768 27.28 21.49 -1.02
N ALA A 769 26.09 20.96 -1.25
CA ALA A 769 25.00 21.69 -1.88
C ALA A 769 24.13 22.40 -0.84
N TRP A 770 23.80 21.72 0.26
CA TRP A 770 22.89 22.21 1.29
C TRP A 770 23.18 21.60 2.67
N SER A 771 22.69 22.25 3.73
CA SER A 771 22.51 21.62 5.04
C SER A 771 21.07 21.15 5.21
N THR A 772 20.90 19.89 5.61
CA THR A 772 19.59 19.26 5.81
C THR A 772 19.15 19.45 7.25
N HIS A 773 17.96 20.02 7.44
CA HIS A 773 17.35 20.25 8.74
C HIS A 773 16.02 19.50 8.86
N SER A 774 15.81 18.87 10.00
CA SER A 774 14.63 18.13 10.35
C SER A 774 13.77 18.91 11.33
N LEU A 775 12.49 19.03 11.00
CA LEU A 775 11.48 19.62 11.87
C LEU A 775 10.57 18.51 12.42
N ILE A 776 10.65 18.30 13.73
CA ILE A 776 9.75 17.41 14.48
C ILE A 776 9.06 18.29 15.52
N THR A 777 7.77 18.54 15.31
CA THR A 777 6.90 19.28 16.25
C THR A 777 6.34 18.36 17.33
N ASN A 778 6.21 17.06 17.04
CA ASN A 778 5.82 16.01 18.00
C ASN A 778 6.28 14.61 17.50
N ALA A 779 6.47 13.65 18.41
CA ALA A 779 6.96 12.29 18.12
C ALA A 779 6.06 11.46 17.18
N VAL A 780 4.82 11.91 16.95
CA VAL A 780 3.81 11.22 16.12
C VAL A 780 3.75 11.77 14.68
N GLU A 781 4.46 12.85 14.37
CA GLU A 781 4.39 13.51 13.06
C GLU A 781 5.43 12.99 12.05
N PHE A 782 5.17 13.23 10.76
CA PHE A 782 6.15 12.99 9.70
C PHE A 782 7.29 14.00 9.77
N GLU A 783 8.51 13.49 9.86
CA GLU A 783 9.75 14.27 9.85
C GLU A 783 9.91 15.01 8.50
N SER A 784 9.67 16.33 8.50
CA SER A 784 9.81 17.14 7.29
C SER A 784 11.21 17.72 7.19
N TRP A 785 11.78 17.67 6.00
CA TRP A 785 13.14 18.16 5.73
C TRP A 785 13.13 19.51 5.02
N ARG A 786 13.93 20.44 5.55
CA ARG A 786 14.26 21.72 4.96
C ARG A 786 15.75 21.72 4.58
N LEU A 787 16.05 22.16 3.37
CA LEU A 787 17.40 22.22 2.82
C LEU A 787 17.82 23.68 2.75
N LEU A 788 18.77 24.09 3.58
CA LEU A 788 19.37 25.42 3.51
C LEU A 788 20.47 25.41 2.44
N ILE A 789 20.28 26.17 1.37
CA ILE A 789 21.16 26.11 0.19
C ILE A 789 22.47 26.85 0.47
N ILE A 790 23.56 26.09 0.53
CA ILE A 790 24.91 26.62 0.78
C ILE A 790 25.54 27.09 -0.53
N ASN A 791 25.35 26.31 -1.60
CA ASN A 791 25.89 26.60 -2.93
C ASN A 791 24.85 26.25 -4.01
N GLU A 792 24.32 27.27 -4.68
CA GLU A 792 23.27 27.09 -5.68
C GLU A 792 23.73 26.27 -6.90
N PHE A 793 24.99 26.40 -7.32
CA PHE A 793 25.53 25.64 -8.44
C PHE A 793 25.63 24.15 -8.11
N GLU A 794 26.22 23.82 -6.95
CA GLU A 794 26.29 22.43 -6.49
C GLU A 794 24.89 21.87 -6.20
N ALA A 795 23.95 22.68 -5.71
CA ALA A 795 22.58 22.26 -5.49
C ALA A 795 21.84 21.90 -6.77
N LYS A 796 21.96 22.72 -7.82
CA LYS A 796 21.38 22.40 -9.14
C LYS A 796 22.01 21.15 -9.75
N LYS A 797 23.34 21.04 -9.68
CA LYS A 797 24.06 19.85 -10.16
C LYS A 797 23.62 18.59 -9.42
N THR A 798 23.49 18.66 -8.09
CA THR A 798 23.07 17.52 -7.27
C THR A 798 21.61 17.16 -7.53
N LEU A 799 20.73 18.14 -7.72
CA LEU A 799 19.34 17.92 -8.13
C LEU A 799 19.25 17.14 -9.44
N ASP A 800 20.02 17.54 -10.46
CA ASP A 800 20.07 16.86 -11.75
C ASP A 800 20.60 15.42 -11.63
N GLN A 801 21.57 15.19 -10.72
CA GLN A 801 22.14 13.87 -10.45
C GLN A 801 21.17 12.93 -9.71
N ILE A 802 20.32 13.47 -8.82
CA ILE A 802 19.30 12.69 -8.10
C ILE A 802 18.04 12.48 -8.98
N GLY A 803 17.89 13.23 -10.08
CA GLY A 803 16.77 13.10 -11.01
C GLY A 803 15.48 13.79 -10.53
N PHE A 804 15.59 14.75 -9.61
CA PHE A 804 14.44 15.44 -9.03
C PHE A 804 14.09 16.70 -9.81
N GLN A 805 12.81 17.08 -9.79
CA GLN A 805 12.39 18.37 -10.32
C GLN A 805 12.55 19.46 -9.28
N LEU A 806 12.76 20.71 -9.71
CA LEU A 806 12.71 21.89 -8.86
C LEU A 806 11.53 22.78 -9.27
N THR A 807 10.65 23.09 -8.32
CA THR A 807 9.52 24.00 -8.51
C THR A 807 9.73 25.28 -7.71
N GLN A 808 9.63 26.45 -8.35
CA GLN A 808 9.82 27.72 -7.65
C GLN A 808 8.55 28.18 -6.95
N THR A 809 8.60 28.34 -5.63
CA THR A 809 7.52 28.87 -4.78
C THR A 809 6.12 28.36 -5.15
N PRO A 810 5.87 27.03 -5.14
CA PRO A 810 4.61 26.44 -5.59
C PRO A 810 3.39 26.93 -4.79
N CYS A 811 3.58 27.37 -3.54
CA CYS A 811 2.51 27.86 -2.68
C CYS A 811 1.65 28.95 -3.35
N ILE A 812 2.26 29.95 -3.99
CA ILE A 812 1.51 31.05 -4.62
C ILE A 812 0.86 30.60 -5.94
N SER A 813 1.55 29.79 -6.74
CA SER A 813 1.01 29.27 -7.99
C SER A 813 -0.22 28.38 -7.74
N ILE A 814 -0.15 27.52 -6.73
CA ILE A 814 -1.27 26.66 -6.31
C ILE A 814 -2.41 27.52 -5.73
N ALA A 815 -2.12 28.48 -4.85
CA ALA A 815 -3.16 29.37 -4.29
C ALA A 815 -3.91 30.18 -5.38
N ASN A 816 -3.19 30.64 -6.40
CA ASN A 816 -3.78 31.35 -7.54
C ASN A 816 -4.64 30.43 -8.40
N TRP A 817 -4.13 29.25 -8.74
CA TRP A 817 -4.78 28.26 -9.60
C TRP A 817 -6.01 27.62 -8.96
N ALA A 818 -5.99 27.43 -7.64
CA ALA A 818 -7.05 26.78 -6.88
C ALA A 818 -8.44 27.37 -7.17
N GLY A 819 -9.44 26.52 -7.12
CA GLY A 819 -10.85 26.90 -7.27
C GLY A 819 -11.31 27.80 -6.13
N SER A 820 -12.49 28.38 -6.31
CA SER A 820 -13.16 29.20 -5.30
C SER A 820 -14.46 28.57 -4.83
N LEU A 821 -15.00 29.06 -3.72
CA LEU A 821 -16.30 28.65 -3.21
C LEU A 821 -17.41 28.79 -4.26
N LYS A 822 -17.36 29.85 -5.07
CA LYS A 822 -18.25 30.06 -6.21
C LYS A 822 -18.08 28.99 -7.29
N ALA A 823 -16.84 28.65 -7.65
CA ALA A 823 -16.56 27.61 -8.64
C ALA A 823 -17.04 26.24 -8.14
N PHE A 824 -16.74 25.90 -6.88
CA PHE A 824 -17.21 24.69 -6.21
C PHE A 824 -18.74 24.59 -6.25
N THR A 825 -19.43 25.66 -5.87
CA THR A 825 -20.90 25.73 -5.87
C THR A 825 -21.47 25.47 -7.26
N ASN A 826 -20.93 26.13 -8.28
CA ASN A 826 -21.37 25.97 -9.66
C ASN A 826 -21.18 24.53 -10.17
N VAL A 827 -20.02 23.93 -9.95
CA VAL A 827 -19.71 22.56 -10.39
C VAL A 827 -20.58 21.54 -9.65
N THR A 828 -20.70 21.68 -8.33
CA THR A 828 -21.42 20.73 -7.47
C THR A 828 -22.92 20.76 -7.74
N LEU A 829 -23.51 21.96 -7.88
CA LEU A 829 -24.95 22.09 -8.13
C LEU A 829 -25.37 21.84 -9.59
N HIS A 830 -24.40 21.68 -10.51
CA HIS A 830 -24.70 21.32 -11.90
C HIS A 830 -25.18 19.87 -12.04
N ASN A 831 -24.64 18.96 -11.22
CA ASN A 831 -24.92 17.52 -11.26
C ASN A 831 -25.66 17.09 -9.99
N THR A 832 -26.86 17.63 -9.80
CA THR A 832 -27.69 17.34 -8.63
C THR A 832 -28.58 16.11 -8.83
N MET A 833 -28.92 15.48 -7.71
CA MET A 833 -29.84 14.37 -7.58
C MET A 833 -31.14 14.88 -6.94
N GLU A 834 -32.27 14.33 -7.36
CA GLU A 834 -33.59 14.65 -6.81
C GLU A 834 -33.83 13.98 -5.44
N SER A 835 -33.07 12.93 -5.12
CA SER A 835 -33.19 12.20 -3.86
C SER A 835 -31.89 11.48 -3.49
N ILE A 836 -31.64 11.37 -2.18
CA ILE A 836 -30.61 10.50 -1.58
C ILE A 836 -31.22 9.24 -0.93
N GLY A 837 -32.49 8.96 -1.23
CA GLY A 837 -33.21 7.81 -0.70
C GLY A 837 -33.37 7.84 0.82
N SER A 838 -33.33 6.66 1.45
CA SER A 838 -33.42 6.49 2.91
C SER A 838 -32.21 7.02 3.68
N ALA A 839 -31.13 7.43 3.01
CA ALA A 839 -29.97 8.04 3.66
C ALA A 839 -30.32 9.36 4.38
N ARG A 840 -31.45 9.97 4.01
CA ARG A 840 -32.00 11.15 4.66
C ARG A 840 -32.45 10.89 6.10
N ASP A 841 -32.88 9.68 6.42
CA ASP A 841 -33.51 9.36 7.72
C ASP A 841 -32.50 9.40 8.88
N SER A 842 -31.21 9.21 8.58
CA SER A 842 -30.09 9.28 9.53
C SER A 842 -29.17 10.49 9.27
N ALA A 843 -29.64 11.49 8.53
CA ALA A 843 -28.81 12.60 8.11
C ALA A 843 -28.57 13.60 9.26
N MET A 844 -27.31 13.95 9.50
CA MET A 844 -26.92 15.02 10.43
C MET A 844 -26.57 16.29 9.66
N ARG A 845 -27.02 17.45 10.13
CA ARG A 845 -26.65 18.75 9.55
C ARG A 845 -25.41 19.35 10.22
N PHE A 846 -24.53 19.94 9.41
CA PHE A 846 -23.44 20.77 9.89
C PHE A 846 -23.96 22.06 10.55
N HIS A 847 -23.66 22.25 11.82
CA HIS A 847 -23.99 23.43 12.60
C HIS A 847 -22.88 24.48 12.48
N ALA A 848 -23.03 25.40 11.53
CA ALA A 848 -22.03 26.41 11.19
C ALA A 848 -21.55 27.26 12.37
N GLY A 849 -22.37 27.53 13.39
CA GLY A 849 -21.94 28.26 14.59
C GLY A 849 -21.00 27.49 15.53
N GLN A 850 -21.07 26.15 15.54
CA GLN A 850 -20.27 25.29 16.45
C GLN A 850 -19.15 24.54 15.72
N GLY A 851 -19.24 24.49 14.38
CA GLY A 851 -18.36 23.70 13.50
C GLY A 851 -18.46 22.20 13.78
N ARG A 852 -19.65 21.68 14.05
CA ARG A 852 -19.93 20.26 14.35
C ARG A 852 -21.21 19.80 13.66
N PHE A 853 -21.37 18.51 13.43
CA PHE A 853 -22.63 17.93 12.94
C PHE A 853 -23.52 17.57 14.15
N THR A 854 -24.68 18.21 14.30
CA THR A 854 -25.50 18.08 15.53
C THR A 854 -27.00 18.33 15.36
N ALA A 855 -27.49 18.79 14.20
CA ALA A 855 -28.88 19.24 14.05
C ALA A 855 -29.68 18.43 13.02
N ASN A 856 -31.01 18.45 13.14
CA ASN A 856 -31.91 17.86 12.15
C ASN A 856 -31.92 18.69 10.84
N PRO A 857 -31.65 18.07 9.69
CA PRO A 857 -31.61 18.77 8.40
C PRO A 857 -33.01 19.23 7.94
N CYS A 858 -33.11 20.42 7.36
CA CYS A 858 -34.38 20.93 6.80
C CYS A 858 -34.37 20.98 5.26
N GLY A 859 -33.20 21.19 4.64
CA GLY A 859 -33.02 21.18 3.18
C GLY A 859 -33.60 22.38 2.43
N ASN A 860 -34.11 23.39 3.16
CA ASN A 860 -34.72 24.59 2.59
C ASN A 860 -33.68 25.68 2.23
N THR A 861 -32.47 25.57 2.76
CA THR A 861 -31.31 26.42 2.49
C THR A 861 -30.12 25.54 2.14
N SER A 862 -29.05 26.11 1.58
CA SER A 862 -27.82 25.37 1.32
C SER A 862 -27.23 24.84 2.64
N GLU A 863 -27.33 23.53 2.87
CA GLU A 863 -26.91 22.84 4.08
C GLU A 863 -25.91 21.73 3.72
N LEU A 864 -24.84 21.60 4.51
CA LEU A 864 -23.98 20.42 4.44
C LEU A 864 -24.53 19.35 5.37
N TRP A 865 -24.85 18.20 4.80
CA TRP A 865 -25.32 17.02 5.51
C TRP A 865 -24.20 15.98 5.57
N LYS A 866 -24.13 15.27 6.70
CA LYS A 866 -23.40 14.03 6.86
C LYS A 866 -24.44 12.92 6.87
N VAL A 867 -24.34 11.97 5.94
CA VAL A 867 -25.30 10.88 5.76
C VAL A 867 -24.56 9.55 5.74
N GLN A 868 -25.24 8.48 6.12
CA GLN A 868 -24.67 7.14 6.00
C GLN A 868 -24.63 6.73 4.52
N ASP A 869 -23.53 6.14 4.06
CA ASP A 869 -23.52 5.52 2.74
C ASP A 869 -24.40 4.26 2.75
N LEU A 870 -25.43 4.23 1.93
CA LEU A 870 -26.29 3.06 1.79
C LEU A 870 -25.58 1.88 1.09
N ASP A 871 -24.53 2.15 0.31
CA ASP A 871 -23.81 1.10 -0.40
C ASP A 871 -22.89 0.31 0.54
N THR A 872 -22.13 1.01 1.39
CA THR A 872 -21.22 0.35 2.34
C THR A 872 -21.87 0.09 3.69
N GLY A 873 -22.89 0.88 4.05
CA GLY A 873 -23.51 0.92 5.37
C GLY A 873 -22.55 1.28 6.52
N MET A 874 -21.28 1.54 6.24
CA MET A 874 -20.22 1.69 7.25
C MET A 874 -19.61 3.10 7.32
N ASP A 875 -19.61 3.77 6.19
CA ASP A 875 -18.91 5.04 6.02
C ASP A 875 -19.90 6.19 5.89
N ASN A 876 -19.45 7.39 6.27
CA ASN A 876 -20.26 8.58 6.09
C ASN A 876 -19.90 9.27 4.79
N LEU A 877 -20.93 9.76 4.12
CA LEU A 877 -20.85 10.64 2.97
C LEU A 877 -21.21 12.05 3.38
N TYR A 878 -20.75 13.00 2.59
CA TYR A 878 -21.14 14.39 2.72
C TYR A 878 -21.99 14.77 1.52
N VAL A 879 -23.14 15.37 1.79
CA VAL A 879 -24.11 15.77 0.79
C VAL A 879 -24.42 17.24 0.99
N LEU A 880 -24.27 18.03 -0.07
CA LEU A 880 -24.80 19.38 -0.12
C LEU A 880 -26.29 19.28 -0.49
N ALA A 881 -27.16 19.80 0.38
CA ALA A 881 -28.59 19.93 0.12
C ALA A 881 -28.93 21.40 -0.13
N ASP A 882 -29.56 21.69 -1.26
CA ASP A 882 -29.99 23.04 -1.62
C ASP A 882 -31.36 23.01 -2.30
N GLN A 883 -32.38 23.59 -1.65
CA GLN A 883 -33.75 23.67 -2.18
C GLN A 883 -34.32 22.32 -2.66
N GLY A 884 -34.07 21.25 -1.90
CA GLY A 884 -34.51 19.90 -2.26
C GLY A 884 -33.69 19.21 -3.35
N ARG A 885 -32.57 19.80 -3.80
CA ARG A 885 -31.57 19.16 -4.67
C ARG A 885 -30.38 18.71 -3.85
N TYR A 886 -29.77 17.60 -4.22
CA TYR A 886 -28.69 16.96 -3.47
C TYR A 886 -27.46 16.74 -4.34
N ALA A 887 -26.27 16.93 -3.80
CA ALA A 887 -25.02 16.62 -4.49
C ALA A 887 -23.97 16.07 -3.52
N PHE A 888 -23.29 14.98 -3.90
CA PHE A 888 -22.19 14.44 -3.11
C PHE A 888 -20.99 15.40 -3.10
N VAL A 889 -20.38 15.55 -1.93
CA VAL A 889 -19.23 16.41 -1.69
C VAL A 889 -18.03 15.54 -1.36
N ARG A 890 -17.07 15.46 -2.30
CA ARG A 890 -15.88 14.61 -2.15
C ARG A 890 -14.90 15.12 -1.10
N ASP A 891 -14.72 16.44 -1.02
CA ASP A 891 -13.97 17.10 0.05
C ASP A 891 -14.95 17.95 0.87
N SER A 892 -15.35 17.41 2.02
CA SER A 892 -16.36 18.01 2.90
C SER A 892 -16.01 19.43 3.35
N ARG A 893 -14.73 19.81 3.32
CA ARG A 893 -14.26 21.14 3.73
C ARG A 893 -14.78 22.22 2.79
N TRP A 894 -14.96 21.94 1.51
CA TRP A 894 -15.67 22.87 0.61
C TRP A 894 -17.11 23.11 1.06
N GLY A 895 -17.82 22.05 1.46
CA GLY A 895 -19.17 22.15 2.00
C GLY A 895 -19.25 22.90 3.34
N VAL A 896 -18.24 22.72 4.21
CA VAL A 896 -18.15 23.43 5.50
C VAL A 896 -18.04 24.93 5.27
N TRP A 897 -17.14 25.36 4.39
CA TRP A 897 -16.98 26.79 4.07
C TRP A 897 -18.21 27.37 3.36
N LEU A 898 -18.91 26.58 2.54
CA LEU A 898 -20.17 27.01 1.92
C LEU A 898 -21.28 27.23 2.95
N ALA A 899 -21.41 26.30 3.91
CA ALA A 899 -22.37 26.41 5.00
C ALA A 899 -22.04 27.59 5.94
N LEU A 900 -20.74 27.85 6.20
CA LEU A 900 -20.30 29.01 6.97
C LEU A 900 -20.64 30.33 6.25
N ASP A 901 -20.39 30.43 4.94
CA ASP A 901 -20.68 31.65 4.18
C ASP A 901 -22.19 31.94 4.15
N ALA A 902 -23.01 30.90 3.93
CA ALA A 902 -24.46 31.03 3.98
C ALA A 902 -24.96 31.45 5.38
N PHE A 903 -24.41 30.86 6.44
CA PHE A 903 -24.74 31.22 7.81
C PHE A 903 -24.33 32.66 8.15
N ALA A 904 -23.11 33.06 7.82
CA ALA A 904 -22.59 34.39 8.06
C ALA A 904 -23.46 35.48 7.38
N LYS A 905 -23.85 35.27 6.11
CA LYS A 905 -24.78 36.14 5.39
C LYS A 905 -26.14 36.23 6.09
N TRP A 906 -26.69 35.08 6.50
CA TRP A 906 -27.98 35.03 7.17
C TRP A 906 -27.99 35.74 8.53
N VAL A 907 -26.94 35.54 9.36
CA VAL A 907 -26.81 36.22 10.64
C VAL A 907 -26.64 37.73 10.43
N SER A 908 -25.76 38.15 9.52
CA SER A 908 -25.51 39.56 9.23
C SER A 908 -26.81 40.29 8.85
N ILE A 909 -27.62 39.70 7.98
CA ILE A 909 -28.93 40.26 7.57
C ILE A 909 -29.93 40.30 8.74
N ARG A 910 -29.99 39.27 9.58
CA ARG A 910 -30.99 39.18 10.67
C ARG A 910 -30.66 40.01 11.91
N THR A 911 -29.38 40.07 12.30
CA THR A 911 -28.96 40.72 13.55
C THR A 911 -28.39 42.12 13.33
N GLY A 912 -28.19 42.55 12.08
CA GLY A 912 -27.55 43.83 11.75
C GLY A 912 -26.08 43.92 12.16
N LEU A 913 -25.43 42.77 12.38
CA LEU A 913 -24.00 42.70 12.70
C LEU A 913 -23.22 42.65 11.39
N GLU A 914 -22.74 43.81 10.94
CA GLU A 914 -22.00 43.95 9.67
C GLU A 914 -20.63 43.24 9.70
N ASP A 915 -20.03 43.03 10.87
CA ASP A 915 -18.68 42.46 11.01
C ASP A 915 -18.59 40.93 10.88
N LEU A 916 -19.70 40.24 10.57
CA LEU A 916 -19.75 38.76 10.51
C LEU A 916 -19.61 38.19 9.10
N HIS A 917 -19.77 39.01 8.06
CA HIS A 917 -19.58 38.63 6.66
C HIS A 917 -18.81 39.74 5.92
N PRO A 918 -17.72 39.44 5.17
CA PRO A 918 -17.11 38.13 4.94
C PRO A 918 -16.55 37.46 6.21
N ILE A 919 -16.39 36.13 6.20
CA ILE A 919 -15.89 35.37 7.36
C ILE A 919 -14.46 35.83 7.71
N PRO A 920 -14.14 36.18 8.97
CA PRO A 920 -12.80 36.63 9.35
C PRO A 920 -11.83 35.45 9.55
N ILE A 921 -10.71 35.41 8.83
CA ILE A 921 -9.60 34.46 9.05
C ILE A 921 -8.48 35.18 9.81
N THR A 922 -8.19 34.72 11.02
CA THR A 922 -7.19 35.34 11.90
C THR A 922 -5.77 35.18 11.33
N TYR A 923 -5.06 36.29 11.14
CA TYR A 923 -3.70 36.33 10.57
C TYR A 923 -2.75 37.18 11.41
N GLU A 924 -1.69 36.56 11.93
CA GLU A 924 -0.61 37.21 12.68
C GLU A 924 0.46 37.73 11.73
N ARG A 925 0.60 39.05 11.57
CA ARG A 925 1.52 39.60 10.55
C ARG A 925 2.99 39.35 10.87
N ASN A 926 3.37 39.39 12.15
CA ASN A 926 4.79 39.33 12.56
C ASN A 926 5.47 38.01 12.18
N ASN A 927 4.75 36.89 12.33
CA ASN A 927 5.28 35.54 12.06
C ASN A 927 4.63 34.88 10.84
N GLY A 928 3.70 35.58 10.17
CA GLY A 928 2.91 35.04 9.05
C GLY A 928 2.05 33.85 9.45
N THR A 929 1.41 33.91 10.63
CA THR A 929 0.64 32.77 11.13
C THR A 929 -0.83 32.89 10.74
N VAL A 930 -1.36 31.94 9.97
CA VAL A 930 -2.81 31.79 9.75
C VAL A 930 -3.37 30.85 10.83
N TRP A 931 -4.38 31.33 11.56
CA TRP A 931 -5.01 30.63 12.67
C TRP A 931 -6.43 30.20 12.32
N LEU A 932 -6.75 28.92 12.51
CA LEU A 932 -8.09 28.37 12.27
C LEU A 932 -8.48 27.30 13.30
N PRO A 933 -9.74 27.22 13.75
CA PRO A 933 -10.21 26.07 14.49
C PRO A 933 -10.07 24.79 13.65
N ALA A 934 -9.49 23.73 14.21
CA ALA A 934 -9.17 22.51 13.46
C ALA A 934 -10.42 21.82 12.88
N ARG A 935 -11.58 22.00 13.52
CA ARG A 935 -12.89 21.48 13.08
C ARG A 935 -13.41 22.09 11.78
N LEU A 936 -12.87 23.23 11.32
CA LEU A 936 -13.26 23.83 10.05
C LEU A 936 -12.46 23.25 8.90
N GLY A 937 -11.15 23.08 9.11
CA GLY A 937 -10.20 22.65 8.09
C GLY A 937 -10.19 23.56 6.86
N LEU A 938 -9.32 23.26 5.90
CA LEU A 938 -9.26 23.94 4.61
C LEU A 938 -9.36 22.92 3.48
N PRO A 939 -10.06 23.21 2.37
CA PRO A 939 -10.07 22.32 1.20
C PRO A 939 -8.65 21.92 0.78
N SER A 940 -8.45 20.67 0.35
CA SER A 940 -7.11 20.05 0.21
C SER A 940 -6.12 20.89 -0.60
N VAL A 941 -6.57 21.44 -1.72
CA VAL A 941 -5.72 22.24 -2.63
C VAL A 941 -5.29 23.55 -1.99
N LEU A 942 -6.21 24.22 -1.28
CA LEU A 942 -5.92 25.47 -0.56
C LEU A 942 -5.01 25.20 0.66
N GLU A 943 -5.27 24.12 1.38
CA GLU A 943 -4.42 23.70 2.51
C GLU A 943 -3.00 23.36 2.06
N ARG A 944 -2.85 22.64 0.94
CA ARG A 944 -1.54 22.32 0.33
C ARG A 944 -0.74 23.60 0.09
N ALA A 945 -1.36 24.67 -0.42
CA ALA A 945 -0.68 25.94 -0.63
C ALA A 945 -0.09 26.53 0.67
N LEU A 946 -0.83 26.49 1.79
CA LEU A 946 -0.32 26.96 3.10
C LEU A 946 0.79 26.08 3.64
N VAL A 947 0.62 24.75 3.58
CA VAL A 947 1.63 23.78 4.05
C VAL A 947 2.96 23.99 3.33
N LEU A 948 2.93 24.29 2.02
CA LEU A 948 4.12 24.54 1.23
C LEU A 948 4.81 25.90 1.51
N CYS A 949 4.17 26.82 2.23
CA CYS A 949 4.85 28.03 2.71
C CYS A 949 5.88 27.69 3.80
N ALA A 950 5.53 26.81 4.72
CA ALA A 950 6.42 26.39 5.80
C ALA A 950 7.24 25.14 5.45
N GLY A 951 6.76 24.31 4.53
CA GLY A 951 7.34 23.01 4.21
C GLY A 951 7.08 21.91 5.26
N TYR A 952 6.07 22.11 6.12
CA TYR A 952 5.59 21.14 7.10
C TYR A 952 4.10 21.40 7.44
N ALA A 953 3.42 20.43 8.05
CA ALA A 953 2.00 20.54 8.42
C ALA A 953 1.74 21.63 9.48
N PRO A 954 0.51 22.16 9.60
CA PRO A 954 0.20 23.13 10.64
C PRO A 954 0.43 22.56 12.04
N GLU A 955 0.91 23.40 12.96
CA GLU A 955 0.95 23.05 14.38
C GLU A 955 -0.47 22.87 14.90
N VAL A 956 -0.72 21.77 15.63
CA VAL A 956 -2.02 21.50 16.25
C VAL A 956 -1.95 21.82 17.74
N LEU A 957 -2.59 22.91 18.14
CA LEU A 957 -2.56 23.42 19.51
C LEU A 957 -3.91 23.18 20.18
N THR A 958 -3.92 22.61 21.38
CA THR A 958 -5.15 22.48 22.17
C THR A 958 -5.24 23.68 23.10
N LEU A 959 -6.24 24.53 22.89
CA LEU A 959 -6.38 25.83 23.54
C LEU A 959 -7.74 25.96 24.23
N GLN A 960 -7.75 26.81 25.25
CA GLN A 960 -8.92 27.18 26.05
C GLN A 960 -9.19 28.67 25.90
N LYS A 961 -10.47 29.02 25.97
CA LYS A 961 -10.91 30.42 26.00
C LYS A 961 -10.70 31.00 27.40
N GLN A 962 -10.13 32.20 27.48
CA GLN A 962 -10.02 32.93 28.74
C GLN A 962 -11.29 33.73 29.05
N GLU A 963 -11.56 33.97 30.34
CA GLU A 963 -12.72 34.77 30.78
C GLU A 963 -12.63 36.23 30.35
N THR A 964 -11.42 36.79 30.30
CA THR A 964 -11.19 38.17 29.85
C THR A 964 -11.02 38.24 28.33
N ASN A 965 -11.89 39.01 27.67
CA ASN A 965 -11.72 39.34 26.25
C ASN A 965 -10.46 40.17 26.02
N GLY A 966 -9.81 39.94 24.88
CA GLY A 966 -8.66 40.68 24.40
C GLY A 966 -9.01 42.06 23.80
N PRO A 967 -8.00 42.79 23.31
CA PRO A 967 -8.19 44.10 22.69
C PRO A 967 -9.20 44.02 21.54
N GLY A 968 -10.07 45.03 21.43
CA GLY A 968 -11.09 45.09 20.38
C GLY A 968 -12.21 44.04 20.53
N ASN A 969 -12.48 43.55 21.75
CA ASN A 969 -13.49 42.53 22.03
C ASN A 969 -13.22 41.19 21.33
N ARG A 970 -11.94 40.88 21.09
CA ARG A 970 -11.47 39.61 20.55
C ARG A 970 -11.41 38.53 21.63
N ILE A 971 -11.44 37.27 21.20
CA ILE A 971 -11.31 36.12 22.09
C ILE A 971 -9.84 35.92 22.42
N SER A 972 -9.50 35.84 23.71
CA SER A 972 -8.16 35.48 24.16
C SER A 972 -8.05 33.96 24.33
N LEU A 973 -7.02 33.35 23.72
CA LEU A 973 -6.81 31.91 23.72
C LEU A 973 -5.45 31.55 24.33
N SER A 974 -5.44 30.53 25.18
CA SER A 974 -4.26 30.07 25.94
C SER A 974 -4.24 28.55 26.08
N TYR A 975 -3.11 27.95 26.47
CA TYR A 975 -3.02 26.49 26.73
C TYR A 975 -3.84 26.06 27.96
N THR A 976 -3.93 26.94 28.94
CA THR A 976 -4.69 26.77 30.18
C THR A 976 -5.48 28.05 30.46
N VAL A 977 -6.62 27.96 31.14
CA VAL A 977 -7.49 29.12 31.47
C VAL A 977 -6.68 30.31 32.01
N ASP A 978 -5.76 30.06 32.96
CA ASP A 978 -4.95 31.10 33.61
C ASP A 978 -3.55 31.33 32.99
N GLY A 979 -3.27 30.67 31.86
CA GLY A 979 -1.97 30.72 31.19
C GLY A 979 -1.74 32.03 30.42
N PRO A 980 -0.51 32.25 29.90
CA PRO A 980 -0.25 33.35 28.98
C PRO A 980 -1.07 33.20 27.70
N THR A 981 -1.59 34.31 27.18
CA THR A 981 -2.28 34.35 25.89
C THR A 981 -1.34 33.92 24.77
N VAL A 982 -1.79 32.96 23.96
CA VAL A 982 -1.09 32.49 22.75
C VAL A 982 -1.41 33.41 21.58
N PHE A 983 -2.70 33.70 21.33
CA PHE A 983 -3.13 34.67 20.32
C PHE A 983 -4.56 35.18 20.58
N PHE A 984 -4.98 36.17 19.78
CA PHE A 984 -6.35 36.71 19.81
C PHE A 984 -7.12 36.35 18.54
N ALA A 985 -8.33 35.80 18.70
CA ALA A 985 -9.20 35.41 17.59
C ALA A 985 -10.44 36.32 17.47
N ASN A 986 -11.04 36.37 16.27
CA ASN A 986 -12.29 37.09 16.08
C ASN A 986 -13.44 36.48 16.89
N ARG A 987 -14.35 37.32 17.41
CA ARG A 987 -15.56 36.89 18.14
C ARG A 987 -16.48 35.94 17.36
N PHE A 988 -16.38 35.92 16.02
CA PHE A 988 -17.07 34.94 15.17
C PHE A 988 -16.84 33.50 15.65
N TYR A 989 -15.64 33.20 16.17
CA TYR A 989 -15.27 31.87 16.65
C TYR A 989 -15.62 31.60 18.10
N ASN A 990 -16.51 32.37 18.74
CA ASN A 990 -16.78 32.24 20.19
C ASN A 990 -17.16 30.81 20.62
N ASP A 991 -18.10 30.21 19.91
CA ASP A 991 -18.55 28.83 20.20
C ASP A 991 -17.61 27.77 19.58
N MET A 992 -16.55 28.25 18.93
CA MET A 992 -15.46 27.47 18.38
C MET A 992 -14.11 27.71 19.07
N ALA A 993 -14.08 28.48 20.15
CA ALA A 993 -12.86 28.93 20.79
C ALA A 993 -12.11 27.78 21.47
N GLU A 994 -12.83 26.89 22.13
CA GLU A 994 -12.24 25.77 22.87
C GLU A 994 -11.96 24.56 21.97
N GLY A 995 -10.77 23.98 22.15
CA GLY A 995 -10.34 22.75 21.48
C GLY A 995 -9.10 22.93 20.62
N LYS A 996 -8.99 22.14 19.55
CA LYS A 996 -7.83 22.14 18.66
C LYS A 996 -7.88 23.31 17.67
N TRP A 997 -6.76 24.02 17.57
CA TRP A 997 -6.48 25.07 16.59
C TRP A 997 -5.29 24.69 15.71
N LEU A 998 -5.35 25.11 14.45
CA LEU A 998 -4.29 24.95 13.47
C LEU A 998 -3.55 26.27 13.31
N ALA A 999 -2.22 26.22 13.37
CA ALA A 999 -1.35 27.35 13.09
C ALA A 999 -0.49 27.05 11.85
N TYR A 1000 -0.78 27.71 10.73
CA TYR A 1000 0.05 27.64 9.52
C TYR A 1000 1.07 28.77 9.56
N ARG A 1001 2.36 28.43 9.70
CA ARG A 1001 3.46 29.39 9.89
C ARG A 1001 4.04 29.90 8.58
N HIS A 1002 4.70 31.07 8.63
CA HIS A 1002 5.47 31.64 7.53
C HIS A 1002 4.67 31.79 6.23
N VAL A 1003 3.36 32.03 6.34
CA VAL A 1003 2.47 32.24 5.21
C VAL A 1003 2.57 33.70 4.80
N PRO A 1004 3.04 34.03 3.58
CA PRO A 1004 3.06 35.41 3.13
C PRO A 1004 1.65 35.98 3.03
N GLU A 1005 1.48 37.25 3.40
CA GLU A 1005 0.17 37.92 3.44
C GLU A 1005 -0.58 37.84 2.08
N VAL A 1006 0.16 37.85 0.96
CA VAL A 1006 -0.42 37.66 -0.39
C VAL A 1006 -1.06 36.28 -0.55
N VAL A 1007 -0.41 35.22 -0.08
CA VAL A 1007 -0.94 33.85 -0.14
C VAL A 1007 -2.15 33.70 0.77
N ALA A 1008 -2.07 34.22 1.99
CA ALA A 1008 -3.18 34.22 2.94
C ALA A 1008 -4.41 34.96 2.38
N ASN A 1009 -4.22 36.12 1.75
CA ASN A 1009 -5.30 36.90 1.13
C ASN A 1009 -5.95 36.18 -0.05
N LEU A 1010 -5.15 35.53 -0.90
CA LEU A 1010 -5.67 34.72 -2.01
C LEU A 1010 -6.59 33.62 -1.48
N ILE A 1011 -6.13 32.88 -0.48
CA ILE A 1011 -6.90 31.77 0.10
C ILE A 1011 -8.19 32.27 0.77
N ALA A 1012 -8.11 33.34 1.56
CA ALA A 1012 -9.30 33.95 2.16
C ALA A 1012 -10.32 34.35 1.08
N THR A 1013 -9.86 35.01 0.01
CA THR A 1013 -10.71 35.41 -1.11
C THR A 1013 -11.38 34.21 -1.80
N LYS A 1014 -10.64 33.11 -2.03
CA LYS A 1014 -11.19 31.89 -2.65
C LYS A 1014 -12.28 31.26 -1.79
N LEU A 1015 -12.24 31.44 -0.47
CA LEU A 1015 -13.23 30.95 0.48
C LEU A 1015 -14.40 31.91 0.73
N GLY A 1016 -14.43 33.09 0.09
CA GLY A 1016 -15.43 34.12 0.41
C GLY A 1016 -15.22 34.75 1.80
N ALA A 1017 -13.99 34.70 2.30
CA ALA A 1017 -13.55 35.19 3.59
C ALA A 1017 -12.64 36.43 3.44
N VAL A 1018 -12.28 37.05 4.56
CA VAL A 1018 -11.34 38.19 4.64
C VAL A 1018 -10.30 37.94 5.74
N LEU A 1019 -9.08 38.47 5.58
CA LEU A 1019 -8.08 38.40 6.65
C LEU A 1019 -8.42 39.37 7.78
N ASP A 1020 -8.46 38.84 8.99
CA ASP A 1020 -8.51 39.58 10.24
C ASP A 1020 -7.09 39.71 10.79
N ILE A 1021 -6.42 40.79 10.38
CA ILE A 1021 -4.99 41.00 10.64
C ILE A 1021 -4.78 41.48 12.08
N PHE A 1022 -3.75 40.95 12.73
CA PHE A 1022 -3.32 41.39 14.05
C PHE A 1022 -1.81 41.48 14.18
#